data_AF-A0A957B309-F1
#
_entry.id   AF-A0A957B309-F1
#
_cell.length_a   1.000
_cell.length_b   1.000
_cell.length_c   1.000
_cell.angle_alpha   90.00
_cell.angle_beta   90.00
_cell.angle_gamma   90.00
#
_symmetry.space_group_name_H-M   'P 1'
#
loop_
_entity.id
_entity.type
_entity.pdbx_description
1 polymer ?
#
loop_
_entity_poly.entity_id
_entity_poly.type
_entity_poly.pdbx_seq_one_letter_code
_entity_poly.pdbx_strand_id
1 'polypeptide(L)'
;MATTTAPITTTQKIRALPWSLAAGALNSVFVQFTFFGSAFILFLNELDISTSQIGFLLSMFPFLGLVALFIAPMVARFGYKRTYITFFGIRKFVTILLLTLPWVSVQFGPQVTLIVASVVVIGFGLCRAISEVGYYPWAQEFIPHSIRGKYTANSHVMSSIASIIAVAVASFVLSLPGGLERFQFLIVIGILFGFASVWSHTHVPGGDPISETDDEKPATYRDMLRTLRDKNLIFYLVGIALITFGTGPLYSFLPLFMKEQVGLTESQVVLLPTAALVGGLLMSNLLGWSADRYGSKPIMLLGVILMIALPFGWLFMPKGSDISLPVALSIAFFQGISGTAWMLGSRRLLFGSVVPVNERSRYMAVYYSAIGIVGGLSQLIGGNLIDWFSGLSGQVFFVELNPFSPLMLASVVLPTLSLLIFQRVRGDSNVSVTEYAGMFIQGNPINALESLVRFYRARDERATVVQTEKMGLSHSPLTVDELVDALTDPRFNVRYEAVISIARTPSHPRLTSALIEILLGTELSLSNVAAWALGRIGDPEAVAALREGLNSDYRSVRAHCARALGTLKDQAVRGLLLEHLKNEEDKGLQMAYAAALGNLGAEEAIETVFALLLDFENDRARMELALSLARMIGQENQFINLMRQLRADPGTAAAQSLLDFRQHVGKEGDPEFLKLITRASDAFAAEDLDAGVANLVLMIQEPLAKLGLRLVAQKMLNQCAQALAEHGAERSELLLLTLHVLQAGAIT
;
A
#
# COMPACT_ATOMS: atom_id res chain seq x y z
N MET A 1 -0.96 18.24 55.23
CA MET A 1 0.34 17.85 54.63
C MET A 1 0.06 17.36 53.23
N ALA A 2 0.24 18.23 52.23
CA ALA A 2 0.17 17.86 50.83
C ALA A 2 1.45 17.08 50.49
N THR A 3 1.37 15.76 50.41
CA THR A 3 2.44 14.95 49.82
C THR A 3 2.40 15.20 48.32
N THR A 4 3.14 16.19 47.84
CA THR A 4 3.52 16.30 46.44
C THR A 4 4.35 15.06 46.11
N THR A 5 3.70 14.02 45.59
CA THR A 5 4.41 12.82 45.15
C THR A 5 5.30 13.23 43.99
N ALA A 6 6.61 13.01 44.17
CA ALA A 6 7.58 13.35 43.15
C ALA A 6 7.20 12.63 41.83
N PRO A 7 7.27 13.32 40.67
CA PRO A 7 6.88 12.73 39.40
C PRO A 7 7.70 11.46 39.12
N ILE A 8 7.02 10.40 38.67
CA ILE A 8 7.62 9.08 38.42
C ILE A 8 8.80 9.23 37.45
N THR A 9 9.98 8.78 37.86
CA THR A 9 11.19 8.86 37.03
C THR A 9 11.08 7.94 35.80
N THR A 10 11.71 8.32 34.69
CA THR A 10 11.74 7.50 33.46
C THR A 10 12.27 6.08 33.70
N THR A 11 13.24 5.93 34.61
CA THR A 11 13.79 4.61 35.01
C THR A 11 12.76 3.74 35.71
N GLN A 12 11.96 4.31 36.62
CA GLN A 12 10.85 3.59 37.27
C GLN A 12 9.77 3.19 36.24
N LYS A 13 9.45 4.07 35.29
CA LYS A 13 8.53 3.76 34.19
C LYS A 13 9.00 2.56 33.38
N ILE A 14 10.27 2.55 32.94
CA ILE A 14 10.85 1.46 32.14
C ILE A 14 10.83 0.12 32.91
N ARG A 15 11.19 0.13 34.20
CA ARG A 15 11.17 -1.09 35.04
C ARG A 15 9.77 -1.66 35.26
N ALA A 16 8.72 -0.83 35.16
CA ALA A 16 7.34 -1.24 35.35
C ALA A 16 6.70 -1.85 34.08
N LEU A 17 7.24 -1.57 32.89
CA LEU A 17 6.64 -2.03 31.62
C LEU A 17 6.49 -3.55 31.54
N PRO A 18 7.50 -4.38 31.92
CA PRO A 18 7.35 -5.84 31.86
C PRO A 18 6.19 -6.35 32.72
N TRP A 19 5.98 -5.77 33.91
CA TRP A 19 4.86 -6.11 34.78
C TRP A 19 3.51 -5.78 34.15
N SER A 20 3.39 -4.61 33.54
CA SER A 20 2.18 -4.20 32.82
C SER A 20 1.90 -5.09 31.60
N LEU A 21 2.94 -5.44 30.83
CA LEU A 21 2.82 -6.37 29.71
C LEU A 21 2.36 -7.75 30.18
N ALA A 22 3.02 -8.31 31.21
CA ALA A 22 2.66 -9.60 31.79
C ALA A 22 1.21 -9.59 32.30
N ALA A 23 0.80 -8.51 32.97
CA ALA A 23 -0.55 -8.37 33.45
C ALA A 23 -1.60 -8.34 32.33
N GLY A 24 -1.30 -7.69 31.20
CA GLY A 24 -2.12 -7.69 29.99
C GLY A 24 -2.25 -9.09 29.38
N ALA A 25 -1.15 -9.82 29.25
CA ALA A 25 -1.15 -11.20 28.75
C ALA A 25 -1.94 -12.16 29.65
N LEU A 26 -1.76 -12.08 30.98
CA LEU A 26 -2.53 -12.87 31.95
C LEU A 26 -4.03 -12.54 31.91
N ASN A 27 -4.38 -11.25 31.76
CA ASN A 27 -5.78 -10.86 31.63
C ASN A 27 -6.40 -11.36 30.31
N SER A 28 -5.63 -11.44 29.23
CA SER A 28 -6.11 -12.04 27.98
C SER A 28 -6.56 -13.49 28.17
N VAL A 29 -5.80 -14.30 28.93
CA VAL A 29 -6.21 -15.69 29.26
C VAL A 29 -7.50 -15.69 30.08
N PHE A 30 -7.57 -14.85 31.12
CA PHE A 30 -8.78 -14.69 31.94
C PHE A 30 -10.01 -14.38 31.09
N VAL A 31 -9.91 -13.42 30.17
CA VAL A 31 -11.02 -13.01 29.30
C VAL A 31 -11.45 -14.19 28.43
N GLN A 32 -10.53 -14.86 27.73
CA GLN A 32 -10.91 -15.95 26.83
C GLN A 32 -11.64 -17.11 27.52
N PHE A 33 -11.38 -17.35 28.81
CA PHE A 33 -12.00 -18.44 29.57
C PHE A 33 -13.25 -18.06 30.38
N THR A 34 -13.56 -16.77 30.51
CA THR A 34 -14.63 -16.32 31.42
C THR A 34 -15.71 -15.52 30.70
N PHE A 35 -15.39 -14.34 30.17
CA PHE A 35 -16.33 -13.41 29.55
C PHE A 35 -15.78 -12.96 28.19
N PHE A 36 -16.65 -12.72 27.22
CA PHE A 36 -16.32 -12.27 25.84
C PHE A 36 -15.66 -13.31 24.92
N GLY A 37 -15.18 -14.45 25.43
CA GLY A 37 -14.73 -15.57 24.60
C GLY A 37 -15.91 -16.42 24.08
N SER A 38 -15.69 -17.16 22.99
CA SER A 38 -16.69 -18.10 22.44
C SER A 38 -17.15 -19.14 23.48
N ALA A 39 -16.26 -19.52 24.41
CA ALA A 39 -16.57 -20.45 25.49
C ALA A 39 -17.67 -19.94 26.42
N PHE A 40 -17.78 -18.62 26.65
CA PHE A 40 -18.83 -18.04 27.48
C PHE A 40 -20.21 -18.17 26.85
N ILE A 41 -20.31 -17.91 25.54
CA ILE A 41 -21.57 -18.03 24.79
C ILE A 41 -22.04 -19.47 24.76
N LEU A 42 -21.12 -20.41 24.49
CA LEU A 42 -21.41 -21.85 24.52
C LEU A 42 -21.82 -22.32 25.91
N PHE A 43 -21.16 -21.82 26.98
CA PHE A 43 -21.50 -22.12 28.36
C PHE A 43 -22.91 -21.64 28.74
N LEU A 44 -23.31 -20.43 28.35
CA LEU A 44 -24.67 -19.94 28.59
C LEU A 44 -25.71 -20.77 27.81
N ASN A 45 -25.40 -21.15 26.57
CA ASN A 45 -26.28 -22.00 25.77
C ASN A 45 -26.49 -23.38 26.40
N GLU A 46 -25.43 -23.97 26.97
CA GLU A 46 -25.48 -25.26 27.68
C GLU A 46 -26.21 -25.18 29.04
N LEU A 47 -26.51 -23.97 29.53
CA LEU A 47 -27.35 -23.72 30.70
C LEU A 47 -28.84 -23.50 30.33
N ASP A 48 -29.23 -23.83 29.10
CA ASP A 48 -30.57 -23.61 28.54
C ASP A 48 -31.02 -22.13 28.55
N ILE A 49 -30.06 -21.20 28.46
CA ILE A 49 -30.34 -19.76 28.32
C ILE A 49 -30.57 -19.45 26.83
N SER A 50 -31.73 -18.88 26.51
CA SER A 50 -32.10 -18.60 25.12
C SER A 50 -31.25 -17.51 24.47
N THR A 51 -31.27 -17.44 23.13
CA THR A 51 -30.49 -16.46 22.36
C THR A 51 -30.83 -15.01 22.70
N SER A 52 -32.13 -14.68 22.88
CA SER A 52 -32.56 -13.37 23.38
C SER A 52 -32.02 -13.04 24.77
N GLN A 53 -32.00 -14.03 25.68
CA GLN A 53 -31.49 -13.87 27.04
C GLN A 53 -29.97 -13.68 27.04
N ILE A 54 -29.22 -14.42 26.20
CA ILE A 54 -27.79 -14.20 25.98
C ILE A 54 -27.55 -12.78 25.43
N GLY A 55 -28.33 -12.36 24.44
CA GLY A 55 -28.27 -11.00 23.89
C GLY A 55 -28.52 -9.91 24.93
N PHE A 56 -29.50 -10.14 25.81
CA PHE A 56 -29.77 -9.28 26.96
C PHE A 56 -28.57 -9.19 27.91
N LEU A 57 -27.98 -10.32 28.31
CA LEU A 57 -26.78 -10.34 29.17
C LEU A 57 -25.61 -9.59 28.52
N LEU A 58 -25.35 -9.82 27.23
CA LEU A 58 -24.27 -9.15 26.50
C LEU A 58 -24.51 -7.64 26.35
N SER A 59 -25.76 -7.21 26.19
CA SER A 59 -26.13 -5.79 26.08
C SER A 59 -25.80 -4.98 27.33
N MET A 60 -25.71 -5.64 28.50
CA MET A 60 -25.40 -4.97 29.76
C MET A 60 -23.99 -4.38 29.78
N PHE A 61 -22.99 -5.01 29.15
CA PHE A 61 -21.62 -4.49 29.21
C PHE A 61 -21.50 -3.09 28.57
N PRO A 62 -22.01 -2.83 27.35
CA PRO A 62 -22.02 -1.48 26.78
C PRO A 62 -22.85 -0.47 27.58
N PHE A 63 -24.04 -0.84 28.08
CA PHE A 63 -24.89 0.08 28.85
C PHE A 63 -24.24 0.50 30.17
N LEU A 64 -23.61 -0.44 30.88
CA LEU A 64 -22.89 -0.14 32.13
C LEU A 64 -21.64 0.72 31.88
N GLY A 65 -21.10 0.71 30.67
CA GLY A 65 -20.06 1.64 30.25
C GLY A 65 -20.47 3.12 30.35
N LEU A 66 -21.77 3.45 30.26
CA LEU A 66 -22.26 4.82 30.40
C LEU A 66 -22.07 5.38 31.82
N VAL A 67 -21.99 4.50 32.83
CA VAL A 67 -21.70 4.90 34.21
C VAL A 67 -20.35 5.61 34.32
N ALA A 68 -19.41 5.27 33.43
CA ALA A 68 -18.07 5.87 33.35
C ALA A 68 -18.09 7.41 33.32
N LEU A 69 -19.09 8.00 32.65
CA LEU A 69 -19.23 9.46 32.46
C LEU A 69 -19.50 10.19 33.78
N PHE A 70 -20.14 9.52 34.74
CA PHE A 70 -20.52 10.12 36.02
C PHE A 70 -19.49 9.89 37.12
N ILE A 71 -18.74 8.79 37.04
CA ILE A 71 -17.77 8.39 38.06
C ILE A 71 -16.38 8.98 37.86
N ALA A 72 -16.04 9.47 36.66
CA ALA A 72 -14.70 9.96 36.34
C ALA A 72 -14.14 11.01 37.33
N PRO A 73 -14.90 12.02 37.79
CA PRO A 73 -14.41 12.97 38.79
C PRO A 73 -14.13 12.31 40.14
N MET A 74 -14.94 11.33 40.54
CA MET A 74 -14.76 10.59 41.79
C MET A 74 -13.51 9.70 41.73
N VAL A 75 -13.27 9.05 40.58
CA VAL A 75 -12.08 8.23 40.33
C VAL A 75 -10.79 9.06 40.41
N ALA A 76 -10.77 10.27 39.83
CA ALA A 76 -9.63 11.17 39.92
C ALA A 76 -9.29 11.57 41.37
N ARG A 77 -10.33 11.83 42.19
CA ARG A 77 -10.19 12.15 43.61
C ARG A 77 -9.71 10.97 44.47
N PHE A 78 -10.13 9.74 44.15
CA PHE A 78 -9.73 8.54 44.89
C PHE A 78 -8.33 8.03 44.50
N GLY A 79 -7.85 8.43 43.31
CA GLY A 79 -6.60 7.98 42.71
C GLY A 79 -6.83 6.88 41.69
N TYR A 80 -6.21 7.03 40.52
CA TYR A 80 -6.41 6.17 39.37
C TYR A 80 -5.95 4.73 39.60
N LYS A 81 -4.74 4.53 40.17
CA LYS A 81 -4.19 3.19 40.42
C LYS A 81 -5.01 2.44 41.47
N ARG A 82 -5.40 3.13 42.55
CA ARG A 82 -6.21 2.53 43.63
C ARG A 82 -7.57 2.09 43.10
N THR A 83 -8.24 2.95 42.35
CA THR A 83 -9.51 2.62 41.69
C THR A 83 -9.34 1.41 40.78
N TYR A 84 -8.34 1.44 39.88
CA TYR A 84 -8.11 0.36 38.94
C TYR A 84 -7.90 -0.97 39.66
N ILE A 85 -6.90 -1.08 40.55
CA ILE A 85 -6.56 -2.34 41.22
C ILE A 85 -7.74 -2.88 42.04
N THR A 86 -8.47 -1.99 42.73
CA THR A 86 -9.60 -2.37 43.58
C THR A 86 -10.74 -2.97 42.75
N PHE A 87 -11.26 -2.23 41.78
CA PHE A 87 -12.40 -2.70 40.99
C PHE A 87 -12.01 -3.78 39.98
N PHE A 88 -10.79 -3.73 39.42
CA PHE A 88 -10.27 -4.80 38.56
C PHE A 88 -10.08 -6.11 39.34
N GLY A 89 -9.72 -6.03 40.64
CA GLY A 89 -9.62 -7.17 41.56
C GLY A 89 -10.98 -7.70 42.02
N ILE A 90 -11.88 -6.82 42.50
CA ILE A 90 -13.25 -7.20 42.92
C ILE A 90 -13.97 -7.95 41.80
N ARG A 91 -13.79 -7.52 40.55
CA ARG A 91 -14.35 -8.19 39.37
C ARG A 91 -13.98 -9.67 39.28
N LYS A 92 -12.79 -10.08 39.76
CA LYS A 92 -12.36 -11.49 39.78
C LYS A 92 -13.17 -12.30 40.80
N PHE A 93 -13.44 -11.71 41.97
CA PHE A 93 -14.33 -12.33 42.97
C PHE A 93 -15.76 -12.45 42.44
N VAL A 94 -16.28 -11.43 41.75
CA VAL A 94 -17.60 -11.52 41.10
C VAL A 94 -17.62 -12.65 40.06
N THR A 95 -16.51 -12.87 39.34
CA THR A 95 -16.40 -13.94 38.33
C THR A 95 -16.47 -15.34 38.95
N ILE A 96 -16.08 -15.52 40.21
CA ILE A 96 -16.21 -16.81 40.92
C ILE A 96 -17.68 -17.26 40.98
N LEU A 97 -18.62 -16.31 41.04
CA LEU A 97 -20.06 -16.60 41.04
C LEU A 97 -20.55 -17.21 39.72
N LEU A 98 -19.79 -17.14 38.62
CA LEU A 98 -20.14 -17.91 37.41
C LEU A 98 -20.09 -19.43 37.66
N LEU A 99 -19.21 -19.90 38.55
CA LEU A 99 -19.05 -21.32 38.83
C LEU A 99 -20.29 -21.92 39.49
N THR A 100 -21.14 -21.09 40.12
CA THR A 100 -22.38 -21.55 40.76
C THR A 100 -23.53 -21.72 39.77
N LEU A 101 -23.44 -21.18 38.55
CA LEU A 101 -24.54 -21.19 37.59
C LEU A 101 -25.03 -22.60 37.20
N PRO A 102 -24.17 -23.61 36.96
CA PRO A 102 -24.63 -24.97 36.69
C PRO A 102 -25.46 -25.56 37.83
N TRP A 103 -25.02 -25.35 39.06
CA TRP A 103 -25.76 -25.80 40.25
C TRP A 103 -27.11 -25.06 40.39
N VAL A 104 -27.14 -23.75 40.15
CA VAL A 104 -28.39 -22.97 40.16
C VAL A 104 -29.35 -23.48 39.08
N SER A 105 -28.85 -23.80 37.89
CA SER A 105 -29.67 -24.31 36.79
C SER A 105 -30.36 -25.62 37.11
N VAL A 106 -29.62 -26.57 37.69
CA VAL A 106 -30.19 -27.86 38.09
C VAL A 106 -31.21 -27.72 39.22
N GLN A 107 -30.99 -26.82 40.18
CA GLN A 107 -31.82 -26.71 41.39
C GLN A 107 -33.04 -25.80 41.23
N PHE A 108 -32.90 -24.69 40.51
CA PHE A 108 -33.90 -23.61 40.45
C PHE A 108 -34.41 -23.32 39.04
N GLY A 109 -33.85 -23.98 38.02
CA GLY A 109 -34.27 -23.87 36.63
C GLY A 109 -33.77 -22.61 35.89
N PRO A 110 -34.06 -22.50 34.58
CA PRO A 110 -33.45 -21.50 33.70
C PRO A 110 -33.76 -20.05 34.06
N GLN A 111 -34.96 -19.76 34.59
CA GLN A 111 -35.37 -18.40 34.96
C GLN A 111 -34.52 -17.84 36.10
N VAL A 112 -34.27 -18.65 37.14
CA VAL A 112 -33.43 -18.24 38.27
C VAL A 112 -31.97 -18.16 37.84
N THR A 113 -31.51 -19.09 36.99
CA THR A 113 -30.17 -19.02 36.39
C THR A 113 -29.94 -17.71 35.66
N LEU A 114 -30.92 -17.24 34.86
CA LEU A 114 -30.84 -15.96 34.16
C LEU A 114 -30.71 -14.78 35.12
N ILE A 115 -31.49 -14.76 36.21
CA ILE A 115 -31.43 -13.69 37.22
C ILE A 115 -30.04 -13.66 37.86
N VAL A 116 -29.53 -14.82 38.30
CA VAL A 116 -28.20 -14.92 38.91
C VAL A 116 -27.11 -14.52 37.90
N ALA A 117 -27.19 -15.01 36.66
CA ALA A 117 -26.26 -14.62 35.60
C ALA A 117 -26.29 -13.12 35.33
N SER A 118 -27.46 -12.49 35.34
CA SER A 118 -27.63 -11.04 35.19
C SER A 118 -26.95 -10.28 36.33
N VAL A 119 -27.14 -10.70 37.58
CA VAL A 119 -26.46 -10.09 38.74
C VAL A 119 -24.94 -10.19 38.61
N VAL A 120 -24.42 -11.35 38.20
CA VAL A 120 -22.98 -11.56 38.00
C VAL A 120 -22.44 -10.69 36.86
N VAL A 121 -23.15 -10.64 35.72
CA VAL A 121 -22.78 -9.81 34.56
C VAL A 121 -22.82 -8.32 34.90
N ILE A 122 -23.85 -7.86 35.64
CA ILE A 122 -23.95 -6.46 36.09
C ILE A 122 -22.80 -6.13 37.04
N GLY A 123 -22.55 -6.96 38.05
CA GLY A 123 -21.47 -6.77 39.00
C GLY A 123 -20.11 -6.72 38.30
N PHE A 124 -19.87 -7.63 37.36
CA PHE A 124 -18.66 -7.63 36.55
C PHE A 124 -18.55 -6.38 35.68
N GLY A 125 -19.63 -6.01 34.99
CA GLY A 125 -19.71 -4.88 34.07
C GLY A 125 -19.48 -3.54 34.76
N LEU A 126 -20.09 -3.33 35.94
CA LEU A 126 -19.87 -2.15 36.77
C LEU A 126 -18.41 -2.05 37.22
N CYS A 127 -17.85 -3.14 37.75
CA CYS A 127 -16.45 -3.15 38.16
C CYS A 127 -15.50 -2.89 36.99
N ARG A 128 -15.80 -3.44 35.81
CA ARG A 128 -15.05 -3.19 34.57
C ARG A 128 -15.12 -1.70 34.19
N ALA A 129 -16.32 -1.13 34.10
CA ALA A 129 -16.50 0.28 33.72
C ALA A 129 -15.74 1.22 34.67
N ILE A 130 -15.83 0.99 35.98
CA ILE A 130 -15.10 1.79 36.99
C ILE A 130 -13.59 1.62 36.84
N SER A 131 -13.10 0.39 36.61
CA SER A 131 -11.67 0.15 36.41
C SER A 131 -11.12 0.82 35.14
N GLU A 132 -11.85 0.78 34.02
CA GLU A 132 -11.39 1.34 32.75
C GLU A 132 -11.23 2.87 32.81
N VAL A 133 -12.10 3.57 33.54
CA VAL A 133 -11.98 5.01 33.80
C VAL A 133 -10.68 5.36 34.54
N GLY A 134 -10.22 4.48 35.45
CA GLY A 134 -8.94 4.65 36.14
C GLY A 134 -7.73 4.28 35.28
N TYR A 135 -7.87 3.33 34.36
CA TYR A 135 -6.72 2.80 33.61
C TYR A 135 -6.12 3.81 32.64
N TYR A 136 -6.93 4.49 31.82
CA TYR A 136 -6.40 5.33 30.74
C TYR A 136 -5.54 6.49 31.25
N PRO A 137 -5.97 7.28 32.26
CA PRO A 137 -5.12 8.32 32.85
C PRO A 137 -3.86 7.73 33.49
N TRP A 138 -4.00 6.63 34.25
CA TRP A 138 -2.86 5.97 34.89
C TRP A 138 -1.82 5.46 33.87
N ALA A 139 -2.28 4.88 32.76
CA ALA A 139 -1.42 4.42 31.67
C ALA A 139 -0.63 5.58 31.02
N GLN A 140 -1.22 6.78 30.95
CA GLN A 140 -0.50 7.94 30.45
C GLN A 140 0.64 8.39 31.39
N GLU A 141 0.51 8.17 32.70
CA GLU A 141 1.54 8.50 33.67
C GLU A 141 2.74 7.55 33.60
N PHE A 142 2.51 6.22 33.64
CA PHE A 142 3.61 5.25 33.72
C PHE A 142 4.21 4.87 32.36
N ILE A 143 3.55 5.15 31.22
CA ILE A 143 4.09 4.86 29.89
C ILE A 143 4.76 6.11 29.31
N PRO A 144 6.09 6.10 29.09
CA PRO A 144 6.81 7.25 28.55
C PRO A 144 6.34 7.60 27.13
N HIS A 145 6.16 8.89 26.84
CA HIS A 145 5.64 9.40 25.57
C HIS A 145 6.41 8.86 24.35
N SER A 146 7.74 8.78 24.44
CA SER A 146 8.62 8.33 23.34
C SER A 146 8.44 6.87 22.93
N ILE A 147 7.88 6.02 23.81
CA ILE A 147 7.74 4.59 23.55
C ILE A 147 6.30 4.09 23.62
N ARG A 148 5.29 4.99 23.72
CA ARG A 148 3.87 4.60 23.80
C ARG A 148 3.44 3.71 22.64
N GLY A 149 3.80 4.07 21.41
CA GLY A 149 3.48 3.26 20.22
C GLY A 149 4.09 1.85 20.30
N LYS A 150 5.38 1.77 20.65
CA LYS A 150 6.10 0.49 20.81
C LYS A 150 5.55 -0.36 21.94
N TYR A 151 5.21 0.25 23.07
CA TYR A 151 4.56 -0.44 24.19
C TYR A 151 3.20 -1.00 23.78
N THR A 152 2.36 -0.19 23.12
CA THR A 152 1.04 -0.63 22.64
C THR A 152 1.17 -1.79 21.65
N ALA A 153 2.11 -1.72 20.71
CA ALA A 153 2.39 -2.81 19.78
C ALA A 153 2.84 -4.09 20.51
N ASN A 154 3.83 -3.99 21.40
CA ASN A 154 4.30 -5.14 22.18
C ASN A 154 3.21 -5.73 23.07
N SER A 155 2.40 -4.88 23.71
CA SER A 155 1.27 -5.32 24.54
C SER A 155 0.24 -6.07 23.71
N HIS A 156 -0.10 -5.57 22.51
CA HIS A 156 -1.01 -6.27 21.60
C HIS A 156 -0.44 -7.61 21.15
N VAL A 157 0.82 -7.67 20.73
CA VAL A 157 1.49 -8.93 20.34
C VAL A 157 1.42 -9.95 21.48
N MET A 158 1.80 -9.53 22.70
CA MET A 158 1.86 -10.44 23.85
C MET A 158 0.47 -10.90 24.29
N SER A 159 -0.52 -10.00 24.31
CA SER A 159 -1.92 -10.33 24.58
C SER A 159 -2.52 -11.25 23.51
N SER A 160 -2.19 -11.07 22.23
CA SER A 160 -2.66 -11.93 21.15
C SER A 160 -2.07 -13.34 21.25
N ILE A 161 -0.76 -13.46 21.52
CA ILE A 161 -0.11 -14.76 21.73
C ILE A 161 -0.73 -15.48 22.93
N ALA A 162 -0.94 -14.78 24.05
CA ALA A 162 -1.59 -15.33 25.23
C ALA A 162 -3.03 -15.79 24.93
N SER A 163 -3.81 -15.02 24.15
CA SER A 163 -5.14 -15.43 23.70
C SER A 163 -5.11 -16.65 22.77
N ILE A 164 -4.18 -16.74 21.83
CA ILE A 164 -4.02 -17.91 20.93
C ILE A 164 -3.74 -19.18 21.74
N ILE A 165 -2.81 -19.11 22.69
CA ILE A 165 -2.47 -20.25 23.56
C ILE A 165 -3.68 -20.61 24.44
N ALA A 166 -4.34 -19.62 25.06
CA ALA A 166 -5.52 -19.85 25.87
C ALA A 166 -6.60 -20.57 25.05
N VAL A 167 -6.95 -20.04 23.89
CA VAL A 167 -7.97 -20.62 23.01
C VAL A 167 -7.62 -22.04 22.58
N ALA A 168 -6.36 -22.34 22.26
CA ALA A 168 -5.91 -23.71 21.97
C ALA A 168 -6.11 -24.65 23.17
N VAL A 169 -5.80 -24.21 24.39
CA VAL A 169 -6.06 -24.96 25.62
C VAL A 169 -7.56 -25.16 25.84
N ALA A 170 -8.39 -24.12 25.65
CA ALA A 170 -9.84 -24.26 25.75
C ALA A 170 -10.41 -25.26 24.73
N SER A 171 -9.93 -25.20 23.49
CA SER A 171 -10.30 -26.18 22.46
C SER A 171 -9.98 -27.61 22.90
N PHE A 172 -8.76 -27.85 23.40
CA PHE A 172 -8.36 -29.16 23.91
C PHE A 172 -9.23 -29.62 25.09
N VAL A 173 -9.46 -28.77 26.09
CA VAL A 173 -10.29 -29.12 27.26
C VAL A 173 -11.72 -29.43 26.84
N LEU A 174 -12.29 -28.67 25.90
CA LEU A 174 -13.64 -28.89 25.40
C LEU A 174 -13.74 -30.13 24.49
N SER A 175 -12.63 -30.64 23.96
CA SER A 175 -12.62 -31.91 23.22
C SER A 175 -12.71 -33.15 24.12
N LEU A 176 -12.41 -33.01 25.41
CA LEU A 176 -12.50 -34.10 26.39
C LEU A 176 -13.96 -34.49 26.64
N PRO A 177 -14.27 -35.74 27.02
CA PRO A 177 -15.62 -36.12 27.45
C PRO A 177 -16.08 -35.33 28.69
N GLY A 178 -17.36 -35.00 28.81
CA GLY A 178 -17.93 -34.32 30.00
C GLY A 178 -19.19 -33.52 29.70
N GLY A 179 -19.53 -32.52 30.50
CA GLY A 179 -20.59 -31.55 30.22
C GLY A 179 -20.17 -30.15 30.64
N LEU A 180 -21.00 -29.46 31.41
CA LEU A 180 -20.73 -28.14 32.00
C LEU A 180 -19.42 -28.08 32.82
N GLU A 181 -18.95 -29.20 33.36
CA GLU A 181 -17.71 -29.29 34.15
C GLU A 181 -16.47 -28.81 33.37
N ARG A 182 -16.43 -29.03 32.04
CA ARG A 182 -15.33 -28.61 31.18
C ARG A 182 -15.22 -27.08 31.13
N PHE A 183 -16.36 -26.39 31.07
CA PHE A 183 -16.43 -24.93 31.11
C PHE A 183 -16.07 -24.40 32.49
N GLN A 184 -16.55 -25.04 33.57
CA GLN A 184 -16.17 -24.67 34.94
C GLN A 184 -14.66 -24.78 35.16
N PHE A 185 -14.01 -25.84 34.64
CA PHE A 185 -12.56 -26.00 34.70
C PHE A 185 -11.81 -24.84 34.03
N LEU A 186 -12.25 -24.43 32.83
CA LEU A 186 -11.68 -23.27 32.13
C LEU A 186 -11.89 -21.98 32.93
N ILE A 187 -13.08 -21.75 33.48
CA ILE A 187 -13.39 -20.56 34.30
C ILE A 187 -12.49 -20.51 35.54
N VAL A 188 -12.25 -21.64 36.22
CA VAL A 188 -11.32 -21.72 37.37
C VAL A 188 -9.91 -21.30 36.97
N ILE A 189 -9.37 -21.87 35.90
CA ILE A 189 -8.04 -21.48 35.39
C ILE A 189 -8.04 -19.99 35.03
N GLY A 190 -9.08 -19.52 34.35
CA GLY A 190 -9.26 -18.12 33.99
C GLY A 190 -9.14 -17.22 35.21
N ILE A 191 -9.88 -17.51 36.28
CA ILE A 191 -9.87 -16.75 37.55
C ILE A 191 -8.46 -16.71 38.17
N LEU A 192 -7.73 -17.82 38.20
CA LEU A 192 -6.35 -17.86 38.71
C LEU A 192 -5.43 -16.91 37.93
N PHE A 193 -5.48 -16.95 36.59
CA PHE A 193 -4.78 -16.01 35.72
C PHE A 193 -5.25 -14.56 35.95
N GLY A 194 -6.53 -14.37 36.25
CA GLY A 194 -7.13 -13.09 36.63
C GLY A 194 -6.52 -12.49 37.89
N PHE A 195 -6.34 -13.28 38.94
CA PHE A 195 -5.67 -12.85 40.17
C PHE A 195 -4.18 -12.59 39.96
N ALA A 196 -3.49 -13.44 39.18
CA ALA A 196 -2.10 -13.21 38.80
C ALA A 196 -1.92 -11.89 38.00
N SER A 197 -2.90 -11.54 37.16
CA SER A 197 -2.93 -10.25 36.44
C SER A 197 -3.11 -9.06 37.39
N VAL A 198 -3.99 -9.17 38.39
CA VAL A 198 -4.17 -8.13 39.41
C VAL A 198 -2.87 -7.93 40.18
N TRP A 199 -2.26 -9.03 40.64
CA TRP A 199 -0.97 -9.02 41.35
C TRP A 199 0.14 -8.36 40.53
N SER A 200 0.23 -8.67 39.24
CA SER A 200 1.22 -8.06 38.33
C SER A 200 1.02 -6.53 38.21
N HIS A 201 -0.21 -6.04 38.11
CA HIS A 201 -0.50 -4.59 38.07
C HIS A 201 -0.14 -3.86 39.37
N THR A 202 -0.12 -4.53 40.53
CA THR A 202 0.25 -3.86 41.80
C THR A 202 1.67 -3.31 41.80
N HIS A 203 2.56 -3.91 41.01
CA HIS A 203 3.97 -3.52 40.85
C HIS A 203 4.18 -2.32 39.93
N VAL A 204 3.15 -1.85 39.22
CA VAL A 204 3.23 -0.68 38.34
C VAL A 204 3.05 0.60 39.17
N PRO A 205 3.98 1.58 39.12
CA PRO A 205 3.91 2.81 39.91
C PRO A 205 2.89 3.83 39.33
N GLY A 206 2.60 4.89 40.09
CA GLY A 206 1.74 6.00 39.65
C GLY A 206 0.27 5.88 40.02
N GLY A 207 -0.54 6.78 39.47
CA GLY A 207 -1.98 6.86 39.65
C GLY A 207 -2.38 7.42 41.01
N ASP A 208 -1.61 8.38 41.52
CA ASP A 208 -1.89 9.09 42.76
C ASP A 208 -3.13 10.00 42.61
N PRO A 209 -3.83 10.33 43.71
CA PRO A 209 -4.95 11.28 43.68
C PRO A 209 -4.52 12.65 43.18
N ILE A 210 -5.27 13.22 42.23
CA ILE A 210 -5.05 14.58 41.75
C ILE A 210 -5.83 15.56 42.64
N SER A 211 -5.14 16.56 43.19
CA SER A 211 -5.74 17.71 43.88
C SER A 211 -6.26 18.72 42.86
N GLU A 212 -7.37 19.40 43.17
CA GLU A 212 -8.22 20.27 42.31
C GLU A 212 -7.56 21.42 41.50
N THR A 213 -6.26 21.44 41.26
CA THR A 213 -5.53 22.57 40.68
C THR A 213 -5.29 22.54 39.16
N ASP A 214 -5.76 21.54 38.42
CA ASP A 214 -5.66 21.52 36.95
C ASP A 214 -7.01 21.83 36.27
N ASP A 215 -7.00 22.94 35.53
CA ASP A 215 -8.09 23.73 34.93
C ASP A 215 -8.97 23.06 33.85
N GLU A 216 -9.20 21.74 33.85
CA GLU A 216 -10.19 21.14 32.94
C GLU A 216 -11.56 20.96 33.62
N LYS A 217 -12.42 21.96 33.48
CA LYS A 217 -13.84 21.82 33.85
C LYS A 217 -14.46 20.64 33.09
N PRO A 218 -15.09 19.66 33.77
CA PRO A 218 -15.75 18.54 33.11
C PRO A 218 -16.81 19.05 32.11
N ALA A 219 -16.92 18.38 30.96
CA ALA A 219 -17.88 18.73 29.92
C ALA A 219 -19.30 18.76 30.50
N THR A 220 -19.97 19.92 30.41
CA THR A 220 -21.36 20.03 30.88
C THR A 220 -22.28 19.33 29.87
N TYR A 221 -23.43 18.81 30.31
CA TYR A 221 -24.44 18.22 29.41
C TYR A 221 -24.82 19.14 28.23
N ARG A 222 -24.92 20.46 28.48
CA ARG A 222 -25.14 21.46 27.42
C ARG A 222 -24.00 21.53 26.40
N ASP A 223 -22.76 21.32 26.83
CA ASP A 223 -21.60 21.30 25.94
C ASP A 223 -21.60 20.03 25.07
N MET A 224 -22.00 18.88 25.62
CA MET A 224 -22.19 17.64 24.86
C MET A 224 -23.25 17.83 23.77
N LEU A 225 -24.41 18.42 24.09
CA LEU A 225 -25.46 18.72 23.10
C LEU A 225 -24.99 19.68 21.99
N ARG A 226 -24.05 20.58 22.28
CA ARG A 226 -23.47 21.46 21.25
C ARG A 226 -22.59 20.70 20.27
N THR A 227 -21.82 19.70 20.74
CA THR A 227 -20.98 18.88 19.85
C THR A 227 -21.80 18.06 18.84
N LEU A 228 -23.06 17.72 19.18
CA LEU A 228 -24.00 17.08 18.25
C LEU A 228 -24.46 17.98 17.10
N ARG A 229 -23.99 19.23 16.99
CA ARG A 229 -24.19 20.07 15.80
C ARG A 229 -23.12 19.86 14.73
N ASP A 230 -22.00 19.23 15.08
CA ASP A 230 -20.94 18.91 14.13
C ASP A 230 -21.37 17.78 13.20
N LYS A 231 -21.65 18.14 11.95
CA LYS A 231 -22.06 17.18 10.91
C LYS A 231 -21.03 16.08 10.70
N ASN A 232 -19.73 16.38 10.82
CA ASN A 232 -18.68 15.39 10.60
C ASN A 232 -18.69 14.31 11.70
N LEU A 233 -18.86 14.74 12.96
CA LEU A 233 -19.04 13.83 14.09
C LEU A 233 -20.31 12.98 13.91
N ILE A 234 -21.44 13.60 13.54
CA ILE A 234 -22.70 12.87 13.36
C ILE A 234 -22.57 11.79 12.27
N PHE A 235 -22.02 12.13 11.10
CA PHE A 235 -21.83 11.14 10.03
C PHE A 235 -20.92 9.99 10.49
N TYR A 236 -19.85 10.31 11.24
CA TYR A 236 -18.98 9.30 11.80
C TYR A 236 -19.71 8.39 12.82
N LEU A 237 -20.50 8.96 13.73
CA LEU A 237 -21.28 8.20 14.72
C LEU A 237 -22.36 7.33 14.07
N VAL A 238 -23.07 7.85 13.06
CA VAL A 238 -24.06 7.09 12.29
C VAL A 238 -23.38 5.93 11.53
N GLY A 239 -22.23 6.19 10.92
CA GLY A 239 -21.44 5.15 10.25
C GLY A 239 -21.04 4.02 11.20
N ILE A 240 -20.51 4.35 12.38
CA ILE A 240 -20.20 3.36 13.42
C ILE A 240 -21.46 2.63 13.89
N ALA A 241 -22.57 3.35 14.07
CA ALA A 241 -23.81 2.75 14.52
C ALA A 241 -24.30 1.67 13.57
N LEU A 242 -24.32 1.97 12.27
CA LEU A 242 -24.69 1.01 11.23
C LEU A 242 -23.77 -0.22 11.21
N ILE A 243 -22.45 -0.04 11.33
CA ILE A 243 -21.50 -1.15 11.41
C ILE A 243 -21.77 -2.00 12.66
N THR A 244 -21.99 -1.36 13.80
CA THR A 244 -22.21 -2.04 15.09
C THR A 244 -23.52 -2.83 15.08
N PHE A 245 -24.61 -2.26 14.56
CA PHE A 245 -25.89 -2.97 14.40
C PHE A 245 -25.80 -4.13 13.40
N GLY A 246 -25.04 -3.97 12.30
CA GLY A 246 -24.90 -5.01 11.29
C GLY A 246 -24.01 -6.17 11.73
N THR A 247 -22.86 -5.88 12.33
CA THR A 247 -21.80 -6.87 12.56
C THR A 247 -21.67 -7.32 14.02
N GLY A 248 -22.04 -6.46 14.98
CA GLY A 248 -21.89 -6.73 16.40
C GLY A 248 -22.64 -7.99 16.86
N PRO A 249 -23.94 -8.12 16.57
CA PRO A 249 -24.70 -9.33 16.85
C PRO A 249 -24.16 -10.57 16.14
N LEU A 250 -23.83 -10.44 14.85
CA LEU A 250 -23.30 -11.57 14.08
C LEU A 250 -22.05 -12.14 14.75
N TYR A 251 -21.12 -11.31 15.23
CA TYR A 251 -19.91 -11.77 15.91
C TYR A 251 -20.19 -12.41 17.27
N SER A 252 -21.15 -11.88 18.05
CA SER A 252 -21.52 -12.45 19.35
C SER A 252 -22.17 -13.83 19.23
N PHE A 253 -22.98 -14.03 18.19
CA PHE A 253 -23.76 -15.25 17.99
C PHE A 253 -23.15 -16.20 16.94
N LEU A 254 -22.03 -15.83 16.32
CA LEU A 254 -21.30 -16.70 15.39
C LEU A 254 -20.97 -18.08 15.99
N PRO A 255 -20.51 -18.20 17.26
CA PRO A 255 -20.27 -19.51 17.86
C PRO A 255 -21.49 -20.43 17.86
N LEU A 256 -22.68 -19.84 18.08
CA LEU A 256 -23.93 -20.58 18.12
C LEU A 256 -24.33 -21.06 16.72
N PHE A 257 -24.24 -20.18 15.71
CA PHE A 257 -24.44 -20.57 14.31
C PHE A 257 -23.51 -21.71 13.88
N MET A 258 -22.24 -21.67 14.28
CA MET A 258 -21.28 -22.72 13.95
C MET A 258 -21.60 -24.07 14.62
N LYS A 259 -22.07 -24.06 15.87
CA LYS A 259 -22.49 -25.27 16.59
C LYS A 259 -23.79 -25.82 16.01
N GLU A 260 -24.83 -24.99 15.88
CA GLU A 260 -26.19 -25.43 15.56
C GLU A 260 -26.46 -25.64 14.07
N GLN A 261 -25.94 -24.77 13.20
CA GLN A 261 -26.30 -24.76 11.77
C GLN A 261 -25.24 -25.42 10.89
N VAL A 262 -23.96 -25.26 11.25
CA VAL A 262 -22.84 -25.86 10.49
C VAL A 262 -22.50 -27.26 11.00
N GLY A 263 -22.72 -27.52 12.29
CA GLY A 263 -22.43 -28.81 12.94
C GLY A 263 -21.00 -28.95 13.45
N LEU A 264 -20.29 -27.84 13.70
CA LEU A 264 -18.97 -27.88 14.33
C LEU A 264 -19.07 -28.23 15.82
N THR A 265 -18.13 -29.01 16.31
CA THR A 265 -18.04 -29.31 17.75
C THR A 265 -17.62 -28.06 18.55
N GLU A 266 -17.93 -28.03 19.84
CA GLU A 266 -17.56 -26.91 20.73
C GLU A 266 -16.06 -26.60 20.70
N SER A 267 -15.23 -27.66 20.69
CA SER A 267 -13.77 -27.56 20.59
C SER A 267 -13.33 -26.85 19.30
N GLN A 268 -14.00 -27.11 18.18
CA GLN A 268 -13.72 -26.52 16.88
C GLN A 268 -14.17 -25.06 16.81
N VAL A 269 -15.36 -24.76 17.34
CA VAL A 269 -15.92 -23.39 17.38
C VAL A 269 -15.01 -22.44 18.17
N VAL A 270 -14.47 -22.92 19.30
CA VAL A 270 -13.58 -22.12 20.13
C VAL A 270 -12.28 -21.77 19.41
N LEU A 271 -11.83 -22.54 18.40
CA LEU A 271 -10.62 -22.21 17.63
C LEU A 271 -10.79 -21.01 16.69
N LEU A 272 -12.00 -20.65 16.27
CA LEU A 272 -12.23 -19.62 15.24
C LEU A 272 -11.60 -18.24 15.57
N PRO A 273 -11.74 -17.70 16.81
CA PRO A 273 -11.04 -16.48 17.19
C PRO A 273 -9.52 -16.55 17.03
N THR A 274 -8.90 -17.73 17.11
CA THR A 274 -7.46 -17.91 16.87
C THR A 274 -7.09 -17.51 15.46
N ALA A 275 -7.84 -17.99 14.46
CA ALA A 275 -7.59 -17.63 13.07
C ALA A 275 -7.76 -16.13 12.83
N ALA A 276 -8.78 -15.51 13.43
CA ALA A 276 -8.97 -14.06 13.38
C ALA A 276 -7.82 -13.28 14.05
N LEU A 277 -7.32 -13.74 15.20
CA LEU A 277 -6.16 -13.13 15.84
C LEU A 277 -4.90 -13.24 14.99
N VAL A 278 -4.66 -14.40 14.36
CA VAL A 278 -3.52 -14.62 13.46
C VAL A 278 -3.61 -13.71 12.23
N GLY A 279 -4.77 -13.66 11.55
CA GLY A 279 -4.97 -12.81 10.38
C GLY A 279 -4.79 -11.32 10.71
N GLY A 280 -5.39 -10.86 11.81
CA GLY A 280 -5.23 -9.49 12.29
C GLY A 280 -3.78 -9.15 12.66
N LEU A 281 -3.08 -10.06 13.35
CA LEU A 281 -1.69 -9.86 13.75
C LEU A 281 -0.76 -9.77 12.53
N LEU A 282 -0.88 -10.68 11.57
CA LEU A 282 -0.06 -10.69 10.36
C LEU A 282 -0.26 -9.42 9.52
N MET A 283 -1.49 -8.92 9.40
CA MET A 283 -1.78 -7.71 8.62
C MET A 283 -1.64 -6.40 9.40
N SER A 284 -1.53 -6.43 10.73
CA SER A 284 -1.49 -5.21 11.56
C SER A 284 -0.37 -4.25 11.17
N ASN A 285 0.83 -4.76 10.90
CA ASN A 285 1.99 -3.94 10.52
C ASN A 285 1.80 -3.30 9.14
N LEU A 286 1.29 -4.07 8.17
CA LEU A 286 1.05 -3.60 6.81
C LEU A 286 -0.04 -2.52 6.78
N LEU A 287 -1.16 -2.77 7.46
CA LEU A 287 -2.26 -1.82 7.58
C LEU A 287 -1.83 -0.56 8.35
N GLY A 288 -0.94 -0.71 9.35
CA GLY A 288 -0.29 0.39 10.07
C GLY A 288 0.52 1.30 9.17
N TRP A 289 1.52 0.73 8.49
CA TRP A 289 2.37 1.43 7.51
C TRP A 289 1.54 2.11 6.43
N SER A 290 0.56 1.40 5.89
CA SER A 290 -0.32 1.92 4.86
C SER A 290 -1.15 3.11 5.37
N ALA A 291 -1.65 3.05 6.61
CA ALA A 291 -2.47 4.11 7.19
C ALA A 291 -1.66 5.37 7.50
N ASP A 292 -0.36 5.21 7.80
CA ASP A 292 0.54 6.35 8.00
C ASP A 292 0.78 7.12 6.69
N ARG A 293 0.66 6.47 5.53
CA ARG A 293 1.06 7.01 4.23
C ARG A 293 -0.10 7.42 3.34
N TYR A 294 -1.09 6.55 3.23
CA TYR A 294 -2.26 6.74 2.36
C TYR A 294 -3.49 7.23 3.14
N GLY A 295 -3.34 7.45 4.45
CA GLY A 295 -4.41 7.87 5.35
C GLY A 295 -5.25 6.73 5.90
N SER A 296 -6.00 7.04 6.95
CA SER A 296 -6.80 6.10 7.72
C SER A 296 -8.12 5.76 7.04
N LYS A 297 -8.69 6.72 6.28
CA LYS A 297 -10.00 6.54 5.63
C LYS A 297 -9.99 5.43 4.57
N PRO A 298 -9.03 5.32 3.65
CA PRO A 298 -9.02 4.25 2.63
C PRO A 298 -8.96 2.85 3.25
N ILE A 299 -8.15 2.68 4.29
CA ILE A 299 -7.96 1.39 4.98
C ILE A 299 -9.18 1.01 5.80
N MET A 300 -9.81 1.99 6.47
CA MET A 300 -11.07 1.77 7.15
C MET A 300 -12.13 1.25 6.16
N LEU A 301 -12.27 1.90 5.00
CA LEU A 301 -13.25 1.53 3.99
C LEU A 301 -12.95 0.16 3.35
N LEU A 302 -11.68 -0.16 3.09
CA LEU A 302 -11.27 -1.50 2.67
C LEU A 302 -11.66 -2.56 3.71
N GLY A 303 -11.44 -2.26 4.99
CA GLY A 303 -11.87 -3.10 6.10
C GLY A 303 -13.37 -3.37 6.08
N VAL A 304 -14.19 -2.33 5.84
CA VAL A 304 -15.66 -2.42 5.72
C VAL A 304 -16.07 -3.22 4.47
N ILE A 305 -15.41 -3.04 3.33
CA ILE A 305 -15.68 -3.83 2.11
C ILE A 305 -15.45 -5.32 2.38
N LEU A 306 -14.33 -5.68 3.01
CA LEU A 306 -14.06 -7.06 3.41
C LEU A 306 -15.11 -7.54 4.41
N MET A 307 -15.54 -6.69 5.33
CA MET A 307 -16.62 -6.96 6.30
C MET A 307 -17.95 -7.32 5.64
N ILE A 308 -18.29 -6.68 4.52
CA ILE A 308 -19.50 -6.96 3.72
C ILE A 308 -19.39 -8.30 2.99
N ALA A 309 -18.17 -8.70 2.58
CA ALA A 309 -17.94 -9.94 1.87
C ALA A 309 -18.01 -11.19 2.78
N LEU A 310 -17.58 -11.08 4.03
CA LEU A 310 -17.46 -12.22 4.97
C LEU A 310 -18.78 -12.97 5.24
N PRO A 311 -19.95 -12.32 5.43
CA PRO A 311 -21.23 -13.02 5.62
C PRO A 311 -21.59 -13.98 4.48
N PHE A 312 -21.19 -13.67 3.24
CA PHE A 312 -21.40 -14.58 2.11
C PHE A 312 -20.56 -15.85 2.27
N GLY A 313 -19.33 -15.74 2.76
CA GLY A 313 -18.49 -16.90 3.07
C GLY A 313 -19.16 -17.82 4.10
N TRP A 314 -19.78 -17.24 5.14
CA TRP A 314 -20.53 -18.00 6.14
C TRP A 314 -21.81 -18.63 5.58
N LEU A 315 -22.46 -17.97 4.61
CA LEU A 315 -23.71 -18.42 4.00
C LEU A 315 -23.53 -19.64 3.09
N PHE A 316 -22.43 -19.67 2.32
CA PHE A 316 -22.13 -20.75 1.36
C PHE A 316 -21.22 -21.84 1.93
N MET A 317 -21.03 -21.84 3.24
CA MET A 317 -20.17 -22.78 3.91
C MET A 317 -20.71 -24.22 3.79
N PRO A 318 -19.87 -25.22 3.47
CA PRO A 318 -20.31 -26.61 3.49
C PRO A 318 -20.67 -27.00 4.92
N LYS A 319 -21.82 -27.64 5.11
CA LYS A 319 -22.36 -28.04 6.42
C LYS A 319 -22.10 -29.52 6.68
N GLY A 320 -21.79 -29.89 7.92
CA GLY A 320 -21.60 -31.28 8.34
C GLY A 320 -20.48 -32.04 7.61
N SER A 321 -19.48 -31.35 7.08
CA SER A 321 -18.37 -31.95 6.31
C SER A 321 -17.03 -31.72 7.01
N ASP A 322 -16.04 -32.57 6.74
CA ASP A 322 -14.68 -32.39 7.28
C ASP A 322 -14.01 -31.09 6.78
N ILE A 323 -14.47 -30.56 5.64
CA ILE A 323 -13.99 -29.31 5.04
C ILE A 323 -14.57 -28.07 5.76
N SER A 324 -15.62 -28.24 6.56
CA SER A 324 -16.28 -27.14 7.27
C SER A 324 -15.29 -26.40 8.17
N LEU A 325 -14.50 -27.10 8.99
CA LEU A 325 -13.52 -26.45 9.88
C LEU A 325 -12.47 -25.59 9.14
N PRO A 326 -11.71 -26.11 8.16
CA PRO A 326 -10.70 -25.30 7.47
C PRO A 326 -11.30 -24.12 6.71
N VAL A 327 -12.50 -24.25 6.16
CA VAL A 327 -13.22 -23.13 5.53
C VAL A 327 -13.58 -22.07 6.59
N ALA A 328 -14.10 -22.46 7.75
CA ALA A 328 -14.41 -21.50 8.82
C ALA A 328 -13.18 -20.79 9.36
N LEU A 329 -12.07 -21.51 9.54
CA LEU A 329 -10.80 -20.89 9.95
C LEU A 329 -10.30 -19.90 8.90
N SER A 330 -10.45 -20.21 7.62
CA SER A 330 -10.09 -19.31 6.52
C SER A 330 -10.93 -18.03 6.53
N ILE A 331 -12.26 -18.14 6.68
CA ILE A 331 -13.14 -16.97 6.78
C ILE A 331 -12.82 -16.15 8.03
N ALA A 332 -12.62 -16.81 9.18
CA ALA A 332 -12.23 -16.15 10.43
C ALA A 332 -10.88 -15.43 10.31
N PHE A 333 -9.91 -15.97 9.56
CA PHE A 333 -8.65 -15.30 9.25
C PHE A 333 -8.87 -13.95 8.54
N PHE A 334 -9.68 -13.93 7.49
CA PHE A 334 -10.03 -12.68 6.79
C PHE A 334 -10.88 -11.73 7.65
N GLN A 335 -11.71 -12.27 8.54
CA GLN A 335 -12.41 -11.48 9.56
C GLN A 335 -11.45 -10.76 10.50
N GLY A 336 -10.34 -11.40 10.86
CA GLY A 336 -9.24 -10.79 11.60
C GLY A 336 -8.62 -9.58 10.90
N ILE A 337 -8.37 -9.73 9.59
CA ILE A 337 -7.82 -8.66 8.74
C ILE A 337 -8.81 -7.49 8.66
N SER A 338 -10.08 -7.78 8.35
CA SER A 338 -11.15 -6.77 8.28
C SER A 338 -11.32 -6.03 9.61
N GLY A 339 -11.39 -6.76 10.72
CA GLY A 339 -11.53 -6.19 12.05
C GLY A 339 -10.34 -5.29 12.43
N THR A 340 -9.12 -5.68 12.04
CA THR A 340 -7.92 -4.87 12.29
C THR A 340 -7.89 -3.60 11.44
N ALA A 341 -8.24 -3.69 10.16
CA ALA A 341 -8.36 -2.55 9.25
C ALA A 341 -9.43 -1.55 9.73
N TRP A 342 -10.60 -2.06 10.14
CA TRP A 342 -11.66 -1.26 10.76
C TRP A 342 -11.18 -0.59 12.04
N MET A 343 -10.59 -1.36 12.97
CA MET A 343 -10.15 -0.87 14.28
C MET A 343 -9.06 0.19 14.17
N LEU A 344 -8.10 0.02 13.25
CA LEU A 344 -7.02 0.97 13.03
C LEU A 344 -7.54 2.23 12.34
N GLY A 345 -8.23 2.05 11.21
CA GLY A 345 -8.72 3.14 10.38
C GLY A 345 -9.76 4.00 11.09
N SER A 346 -10.76 3.41 11.74
CA SER A 346 -11.80 4.15 12.45
C SER A 346 -11.24 4.96 13.63
N ARG A 347 -10.35 4.37 14.45
CA ARG A 347 -9.76 5.07 15.59
C ARG A 347 -8.85 6.21 15.13
N ARG A 348 -7.97 5.96 14.17
CA ARG A 348 -7.09 7.02 13.65
C ARG A 348 -7.89 8.15 13.00
N LEU A 349 -8.94 7.84 12.24
CA LEU A 349 -9.83 8.84 11.67
C LEU A 349 -10.54 9.67 12.76
N LEU A 350 -11.01 9.03 13.84
CA LEU A 350 -11.63 9.72 14.97
C LEU A 350 -10.68 10.76 15.59
N PHE A 351 -9.48 10.33 15.97
CA PHE A 351 -8.52 11.19 16.66
C PHE A 351 -7.80 12.17 15.73
N GLY A 352 -7.72 11.87 14.43
CA GLY A 352 -7.00 12.65 13.43
C GLY A 352 -7.85 13.70 12.72
N SER A 353 -9.08 13.37 12.32
CA SER A 353 -9.92 14.25 11.49
C SER A 353 -11.28 14.61 12.07
N VAL A 354 -11.85 13.76 12.94
CA VAL A 354 -13.21 13.98 13.46
C VAL A 354 -13.21 14.82 14.73
N VAL A 355 -12.28 14.57 15.65
CA VAL A 355 -12.22 15.26 16.95
C VAL A 355 -11.23 16.42 16.91
N PRO A 356 -11.69 17.67 17.13
CA PRO A 356 -10.80 18.82 17.26
C PRO A 356 -9.83 18.65 18.44
N VAL A 357 -8.56 19.05 18.25
CA VAL A 357 -7.49 18.89 19.25
C VAL A 357 -7.84 19.53 20.59
N ASN A 358 -8.51 20.70 20.57
CA ASN A 358 -8.82 21.49 21.76
C ASN A 358 -10.13 21.08 22.47
N GLU A 359 -10.90 20.14 21.91
CA GLU A 359 -12.22 19.75 22.45
C GLU A 359 -12.35 18.24 22.69
N ARG A 360 -11.21 17.53 22.79
CA ARG A 360 -11.14 16.07 22.90
C ARG A 360 -12.05 15.51 24.00
N SER A 361 -12.02 16.09 25.19
CA SER A 361 -12.81 15.61 26.33
C SER A 361 -14.32 15.59 26.02
N ARG A 362 -14.85 16.66 25.41
CA ARG A 362 -16.29 16.79 25.07
C ARG A 362 -16.71 15.83 23.97
N TYR A 363 -15.94 15.77 22.88
CA TYR A 363 -16.24 14.89 21.74
C TYR A 363 -16.15 13.41 22.14
N MET A 364 -15.15 13.05 22.95
CA MET A 364 -14.99 11.67 23.42
C MET A 364 -16.13 11.24 24.35
N ALA A 365 -16.64 12.14 25.19
CA ALA A 365 -17.81 11.84 26.02
C ALA A 365 -19.04 11.47 25.18
N VAL A 366 -19.32 12.23 24.10
CA VAL A 366 -20.41 11.91 23.17
C VAL A 366 -20.15 10.61 22.41
N TYR A 367 -18.92 10.40 21.94
CA TYR A 367 -18.52 9.16 21.27
C TYR A 367 -18.71 7.91 22.13
N TYR A 368 -18.21 7.91 23.37
CA TYR A 368 -18.37 6.79 24.30
C TYR A 368 -19.84 6.58 24.69
N SER A 369 -20.61 7.66 24.86
CA SER A 369 -22.06 7.58 25.09
C SER A 369 -22.77 6.90 23.93
N ALA A 370 -22.49 7.33 22.70
CA ALA A 370 -23.09 6.78 21.50
C ALA A 370 -22.74 5.30 21.32
N ILE A 371 -21.47 4.90 21.51
CA ILE A 371 -21.06 3.51 21.41
C ILE A 371 -21.68 2.64 22.51
N GLY A 372 -21.78 3.13 23.75
CA GLY A 372 -22.44 2.40 24.83
C GLY A 372 -23.91 2.10 24.51
N ILE A 373 -24.65 3.11 24.03
CA ILE A 373 -26.06 2.97 23.65
C ILE A 373 -26.23 2.05 22.44
N VAL A 374 -25.51 2.33 21.35
CA VAL A 374 -25.58 1.55 20.11
C VAL A 374 -25.16 0.11 20.34
N GLY A 375 -24.03 -0.12 21.03
CA GLY A 375 -23.53 -1.45 21.32
C GLY A 375 -24.51 -2.25 22.16
N GLY A 376 -25.11 -1.64 23.19
CA GLY A 376 -26.12 -2.29 24.03
C GLY A 376 -27.36 -2.67 23.21
N LEU A 377 -27.96 -1.71 22.50
CA LEU A 377 -29.13 -1.94 21.66
C LEU A 377 -28.86 -2.97 20.55
N SER A 378 -27.66 -2.99 19.97
CA SER A 378 -27.32 -3.96 18.93
C SER A 378 -27.41 -5.39 19.45
N GLN A 379 -26.85 -5.68 20.63
CA GLN A 379 -26.82 -7.03 21.19
C GLN A 379 -28.22 -7.49 21.59
N LEU A 380 -29.01 -6.58 22.16
CA LEU A 380 -30.40 -6.84 22.55
C LEU A 380 -31.28 -7.16 21.33
N ILE A 381 -31.20 -6.34 20.28
CA ILE A 381 -31.94 -6.57 19.02
C ILE A 381 -31.44 -7.85 18.36
N GLY A 382 -30.13 -8.09 18.39
CA GLY A 382 -29.50 -9.25 17.78
C GLY A 382 -30.02 -10.58 18.29
N GLY A 383 -30.07 -10.75 19.61
CA GLY A 383 -30.60 -11.97 20.23
C GLY A 383 -32.11 -12.15 19.96
N ASN A 384 -32.88 -11.07 20.07
CA ASN A 384 -34.32 -11.11 19.77
C ASN A 384 -34.62 -11.43 18.30
N LEU A 385 -33.78 -10.97 17.37
CA LEU A 385 -33.96 -11.23 15.94
C LEU A 385 -33.84 -12.73 15.63
N ILE A 386 -32.91 -13.44 16.27
CA ILE A 386 -32.78 -14.90 16.09
C ILE A 386 -34.05 -15.61 16.58
N ASP A 387 -34.55 -15.24 17.76
CA ASP A 387 -35.72 -15.88 18.36
C ASP A 387 -37.02 -15.56 17.58
N TRP A 388 -37.20 -14.32 17.10
CA TRP A 388 -38.35 -13.94 16.25
C TRP A 388 -38.41 -14.73 14.93
N PHE A 389 -37.25 -15.14 14.42
CA PHE A 389 -37.13 -15.94 13.20
C PHE A 389 -36.73 -17.40 13.50
N SER A 390 -36.96 -17.89 14.72
CA SER A 390 -36.67 -19.28 15.10
C SER A 390 -37.41 -20.32 14.24
N GLY A 391 -38.61 -20.00 13.76
CA GLY A 391 -39.37 -20.83 12.82
C GLY A 391 -39.00 -20.63 11.35
N LEU A 392 -38.01 -19.78 11.04
CA LEU A 392 -37.59 -19.53 9.66
C LEU A 392 -36.76 -20.71 9.15
N SER A 393 -37.38 -21.52 8.30
CA SER A 393 -36.73 -22.61 7.58
C SER A 393 -37.17 -22.60 6.12
N GLY A 394 -36.25 -22.76 5.19
CA GLY A 394 -36.56 -22.87 3.77
C GLY A 394 -35.34 -22.67 2.90
N GLN A 395 -35.54 -22.63 1.58
CA GLN A 395 -34.48 -22.35 0.63
C GLN A 395 -34.97 -21.28 -0.35
N VAL A 396 -34.15 -20.23 -0.54
CA VAL A 396 -34.39 -19.21 -1.56
C VAL A 396 -33.21 -19.28 -2.53
N PHE A 397 -33.47 -19.68 -3.77
CA PHE A 397 -32.43 -20.00 -4.77
C PHE A 397 -31.45 -21.07 -4.23
N PHE A 398 -30.19 -20.69 -4.01
CA PHE A 398 -29.12 -21.55 -3.49
C PHE A 398 -28.83 -21.32 -2.00
N VAL A 399 -29.64 -20.50 -1.32
CA VAL A 399 -29.40 -20.08 0.07
C VAL A 399 -30.42 -20.74 0.99
N GLU A 400 -29.93 -21.49 1.98
CA GLU A 400 -30.76 -22.03 3.06
C GLU A 400 -31.06 -20.93 4.09
N LEU A 401 -32.36 -20.64 4.24
CA LEU A 401 -32.86 -19.75 5.28
C LEU A 401 -32.90 -20.47 6.62
N ASN A 402 -32.34 -19.81 7.63
CA ASN A 402 -32.26 -20.26 9.01
C ASN A 402 -32.47 -19.06 9.96
N PRO A 403 -32.61 -19.29 11.28
CA PRO A 403 -32.84 -18.21 12.25
C PRO A 403 -31.75 -17.11 12.27
N PHE A 404 -30.55 -17.39 11.78
CA PHE A 404 -29.44 -16.43 11.69
C PHE A 404 -29.42 -15.66 10.37
N SER A 405 -30.18 -16.06 9.34
CA SER A 405 -30.21 -15.39 8.03
C SER A 405 -30.55 -13.89 8.11
N PRO A 406 -31.49 -13.42 8.95
CA PRO A 406 -31.75 -11.99 9.11
C PRO A 406 -30.53 -11.21 9.63
N LEU A 407 -29.75 -11.80 10.55
CA LEU A 407 -28.49 -11.20 11.02
C LEU A 407 -27.44 -11.15 9.92
N MET A 408 -27.31 -12.22 9.13
CA MET A 408 -26.41 -12.24 7.98
C MET A 408 -26.79 -11.16 6.97
N LEU A 409 -28.07 -10.98 6.67
CA LEU A 409 -28.54 -9.92 5.79
C LEU A 409 -28.25 -8.53 6.37
N ALA A 410 -28.53 -8.29 7.66
CA ALA A 410 -28.23 -7.02 8.33
C ALA A 410 -26.73 -6.70 8.30
N SER A 411 -25.87 -7.71 8.43
CA SER A 411 -24.41 -7.59 8.36
C SER A 411 -23.87 -7.27 6.97
N VAL A 412 -24.69 -7.39 5.92
CA VAL A 412 -24.36 -6.95 4.56
C VAL A 412 -24.95 -5.56 4.32
N VAL A 413 -26.26 -5.38 4.59
CA VAL A 413 -27.00 -4.16 4.27
C VAL A 413 -26.52 -2.97 5.08
N LEU A 414 -26.39 -3.10 6.40
CA LEU A 414 -26.04 -1.96 7.26
C LEU A 414 -24.60 -1.47 7.05
N PRO A 415 -23.58 -2.35 6.93
CA PRO A 415 -22.24 -1.91 6.54
C PRO A 415 -22.17 -1.31 5.13
N THR A 416 -22.98 -1.79 4.18
CA THR A 416 -23.06 -1.17 2.84
C THR A 416 -23.61 0.26 2.90
N LEU A 417 -24.67 0.49 3.69
CA LEU A 417 -25.16 1.84 3.96
C LEU A 417 -24.10 2.69 4.67
N SER A 418 -23.35 2.09 5.60
CA SER A 418 -22.27 2.75 6.32
C SER A 418 -21.15 3.24 5.39
N LEU A 419 -20.79 2.49 4.33
CA LEU A 419 -19.85 2.94 3.32
C LEU A 419 -20.29 4.27 2.68
N LEU A 420 -21.57 4.41 2.34
CA LEU A 420 -22.13 5.64 1.75
C LEU A 420 -22.12 6.82 2.72
N ILE A 421 -22.24 6.56 4.01
CA ILE A 421 -22.13 7.58 5.06
C ILE A 421 -20.66 7.99 5.27
N PHE A 422 -19.74 7.03 5.35
CA PHE A 422 -18.31 7.32 5.55
C PHE A 422 -17.67 8.07 4.39
N GLN A 423 -18.21 7.98 3.17
CA GLN A 423 -17.79 8.86 2.07
C GLN A 423 -17.92 10.35 2.43
N ARG A 424 -18.95 10.73 3.22
CA ARG A 424 -19.20 12.11 3.67
C ARG A 424 -18.36 12.56 4.88
N VAL A 425 -17.72 11.62 5.57
CA VAL A 425 -16.80 11.95 6.69
C VAL A 425 -15.50 12.50 6.12
N ARG A 426 -14.99 13.59 6.69
CA ARG A 426 -13.71 14.20 6.25
C ARG A 426 -12.56 13.22 6.45
N GLY A 427 -11.84 12.94 5.36
CA GLY A 427 -10.64 12.10 5.37
C GLY A 427 -9.42 12.86 5.87
N ASP A 428 -8.39 12.09 6.23
CA ASP A 428 -7.06 12.55 6.61
C ASP A 428 -6.07 12.56 5.44
N SER A 429 -6.44 12.01 4.29
CA SER A 429 -5.67 12.00 3.05
C SER A 429 -6.56 12.24 1.82
N ASN A 430 -5.91 12.57 0.70
CA ASN A 430 -6.57 12.75 -0.60
C ASN A 430 -6.67 11.45 -1.41
N VAL A 431 -6.03 10.36 -0.95
CA VAL A 431 -6.00 9.09 -1.67
C VAL A 431 -7.37 8.42 -1.56
N SER A 432 -7.93 8.02 -2.70
CA SER A 432 -9.22 7.32 -2.73
C SER A 432 -9.07 5.81 -2.44
N VAL A 433 -10.16 5.13 -2.06
CA VAL A 433 -10.14 3.67 -1.85
C VAL A 433 -9.78 2.91 -3.12
N THR A 434 -10.29 3.36 -4.26
CA THR A 434 -10.04 2.75 -5.57
C THR A 434 -8.60 2.92 -6.01
N GLU A 435 -8.03 4.10 -5.77
CA GLU A 435 -6.62 4.37 -6.03
C GLU A 435 -5.73 3.52 -5.13
N TYR A 436 -6.02 3.48 -3.82
CA TYR A 436 -5.31 2.64 -2.87
C TYR A 436 -5.38 1.14 -3.25
N ALA A 437 -6.56 0.63 -3.60
CA ALA A 437 -6.71 -0.74 -4.07
C ALA A 437 -5.96 -0.98 -5.40
N GLY A 438 -5.97 -0.01 -6.30
CA GLY A 438 -5.24 -0.05 -7.57
C GLY A 438 -3.73 -0.21 -7.39
N MET A 439 -3.14 0.33 -6.31
CA MET A 439 -1.72 0.16 -5.99
C MET A 439 -1.32 -1.30 -5.76
N PHE A 440 -2.25 -2.16 -5.31
CA PHE A 440 -2.01 -3.61 -5.13
C PHE A 440 -2.24 -4.42 -6.41
N ILE A 441 -2.74 -3.80 -7.47
CA ILE A 441 -2.93 -4.44 -8.77
C ILE A 441 -1.78 -4.08 -9.72
N GLN A 442 -1.13 -2.93 -9.49
CA GLN A 442 -0.02 -2.44 -10.29
C GLN A 442 1.33 -3.05 -9.86
N GLY A 443 2.05 -3.63 -10.82
CA GLY A 443 3.35 -4.25 -10.58
C GLY A 443 3.25 -5.49 -9.69
N ASN A 444 4.30 -5.75 -8.90
CA ASN A 444 4.33 -6.84 -7.93
C ASN A 444 4.30 -6.28 -6.49
N PRO A 445 3.12 -6.19 -5.86
CA PRO A 445 2.98 -5.60 -4.53
C PRO A 445 3.64 -6.46 -3.44
N ILE A 446 3.74 -7.78 -3.63
CA ILE A 446 4.36 -8.67 -2.64
C ILE A 446 5.87 -8.40 -2.60
N ASN A 447 6.52 -8.34 -3.76
CA ASN A 447 7.94 -8.02 -3.85
C ASN A 447 8.22 -6.57 -3.38
N ALA A 448 7.31 -5.63 -3.68
CA ALA A 448 7.39 -4.27 -3.16
C ALA A 448 7.37 -4.26 -1.62
N LEU A 449 6.37 -4.88 -1.00
CA LEU A 449 6.27 -4.94 0.46
C LEU A 449 7.44 -5.67 1.11
N GLU A 450 7.93 -6.76 0.50
CA GLU A 450 9.10 -7.46 1.00
C GLU A 450 10.36 -6.58 0.97
N SER A 451 10.61 -5.91 -0.16
CA SER A 451 11.76 -5.03 -0.33
C SER A 451 11.68 -3.81 0.58
N LEU A 452 10.50 -3.24 0.78
CA LEU A 452 10.24 -2.15 1.74
C LEU A 452 10.63 -2.55 3.17
N VAL A 453 10.12 -3.70 3.66
CA VAL A 453 10.42 -4.17 5.03
C VAL A 453 11.92 -4.42 5.20
N ARG A 454 12.59 -4.96 4.17
CA ARG A 454 14.04 -5.19 4.21
C ARG A 454 14.85 -3.89 4.09
N PHE A 455 14.35 -2.90 3.37
CA PHE A 455 15.00 -1.59 3.20
C PHE A 455 15.18 -0.90 4.55
N TYR A 456 14.11 -0.80 5.36
CA TYR A 456 14.19 -0.22 6.71
C TYR A 456 15.02 -1.03 7.72
N ARG A 457 15.32 -2.30 7.42
CA ARG A 457 16.16 -3.17 8.26
C ARG A 457 17.62 -3.23 7.78
N ALA A 458 17.91 -2.75 6.57
CA ALA A 458 19.25 -2.75 6.01
C ALA A 458 20.14 -1.81 6.82
N ARG A 459 21.29 -2.32 7.30
CA ARG A 459 22.27 -1.54 8.06
C ARG A 459 23.50 -1.19 7.26
N ASP A 460 23.81 -1.97 6.24
CA ASP A 460 24.95 -1.81 5.35
C ASP A 460 24.54 -1.25 3.98
N GLU A 461 25.49 -0.61 3.31
CA GLU A 461 25.29 -0.01 1.98
C GLU A 461 24.84 -1.03 0.94
N ARG A 462 25.48 -2.20 0.90
CA ARG A 462 25.16 -3.24 -0.09
C ARG A 462 23.73 -3.73 0.05
N ALA A 463 23.27 -4.02 1.27
CA ALA A 463 21.89 -4.43 1.49
C ALA A 463 20.89 -3.34 1.09
N THR A 464 21.18 -2.06 1.37
CA THR A 464 20.32 -0.94 0.95
C THR A 464 20.25 -0.86 -0.58
N VAL A 465 21.38 -0.87 -1.29
CA VAL A 465 21.44 -0.87 -2.76
C VAL A 465 20.60 -2.00 -3.35
N VAL A 466 20.77 -3.23 -2.86
CA VAL A 466 19.99 -4.38 -3.34
C VAL A 466 18.49 -4.22 -3.08
N GLN A 467 18.09 -3.61 -1.95
CA GLN A 467 16.66 -3.36 -1.70
C GLN A 467 16.12 -2.24 -2.59
N THR A 468 16.89 -1.17 -2.84
CA THR A 468 16.54 -0.10 -3.78
C THR A 468 16.32 -0.65 -5.19
N GLU A 469 17.23 -1.51 -5.67
CA GLU A 469 17.09 -2.17 -6.97
C GLU A 469 15.80 -3.02 -7.03
N LYS A 470 15.55 -3.85 -6.00
CA LYS A 470 14.34 -4.68 -5.93
C LYS A 470 13.06 -3.84 -5.89
N MET A 471 13.09 -2.69 -5.25
CA MET A 471 11.96 -1.75 -5.24
C MET A 471 11.66 -1.23 -6.63
N GLY A 472 12.68 -0.85 -7.42
CA GLY A 472 12.51 -0.46 -8.83
C GLY A 472 11.97 -1.61 -9.70
N LEU A 473 12.53 -2.82 -9.54
CA LEU A 473 12.09 -4.01 -10.28
C LEU A 473 10.69 -4.50 -9.90
N SER A 474 10.14 -4.05 -8.78
CA SER A 474 8.76 -4.37 -8.40
C SER A 474 7.74 -3.67 -9.30
N HIS A 475 8.11 -2.55 -9.94
CA HIS A 475 7.23 -1.67 -10.72
C HIS A 475 5.94 -1.28 -9.96
N SER A 476 5.98 -1.30 -8.63
CA SER A 476 4.83 -1.02 -7.78
C SER A 476 4.84 0.44 -7.32
N PRO A 477 3.70 1.15 -7.36
CA PRO A 477 3.61 2.51 -6.82
C PRO A 477 3.82 2.57 -5.29
N LEU A 478 3.80 1.42 -4.60
CA LEU A 478 4.04 1.33 -3.16
C LEU A 478 5.46 1.74 -2.75
N THR A 479 6.43 1.70 -3.66
CA THR A 479 7.85 1.99 -3.37
C THR A 479 8.26 3.42 -3.68
N VAL A 480 7.35 4.26 -4.19
CA VAL A 480 7.65 5.62 -4.66
C VAL A 480 8.38 6.45 -3.62
N ASP A 481 7.89 6.51 -2.39
CA ASP A 481 8.47 7.37 -1.35
C ASP A 481 9.80 6.80 -0.85
N GLU A 482 9.98 5.48 -0.77
CA GLU A 482 11.27 4.90 -0.40
C GLU A 482 12.32 5.04 -1.50
N LEU A 483 11.91 5.04 -2.77
CA LEU A 483 12.80 5.40 -3.87
C LEU A 483 13.20 6.87 -3.79
N VAL A 484 12.27 7.78 -3.43
CA VAL A 484 12.58 9.20 -3.17
C VAL A 484 13.50 9.36 -1.95
N ASP A 485 13.22 8.66 -0.85
CA ASP A 485 14.06 8.69 0.35
C ASP A 485 15.48 8.18 0.03
N ALA A 486 15.59 7.13 -0.78
CA ALA A 486 16.88 6.59 -1.24
C ALA A 486 17.69 7.60 -2.08
N LEU A 487 17.06 8.57 -2.74
CA LEU A 487 17.76 9.67 -3.44
C LEU A 487 18.44 10.65 -2.47
N THR A 488 17.99 10.70 -1.22
CA THR A 488 18.55 11.57 -0.17
C THR A 488 19.52 10.83 0.77
N ASP A 489 19.80 9.55 0.52
CA ASP A 489 20.69 8.74 1.33
C ASP A 489 22.12 9.33 1.37
N PRO A 490 22.80 9.36 2.52
CA PRO A 490 24.17 9.89 2.61
C PRO A 490 25.20 9.13 1.75
N ARG A 491 24.88 7.92 1.28
CA ARG A 491 25.80 7.06 0.52
C ARG A 491 25.56 7.22 -0.97
N PHE A 492 26.62 7.55 -1.72
CA PHE A 492 26.55 7.77 -3.17
C PHE A 492 25.95 6.58 -3.95
N ASN A 493 26.35 5.34 -3.64
CA ASN A 493 25.89 4.17 -4.39
C ASN A 493 24.38 3.92 -4.22
N VAL A 494 23.81 4.27 -3.06
CA VAL A 494 22.37 4.15 -2.81
C VAL A 494 21.60 5.16 -3.65
N ARG A 495 22.07 6.41 -3.69
CA ARG A 495 21.46 7.46 -4.52
C ARG A 495 21.56 7.16 -6.01
N TYR A 496 22.72 6.70 -6.45
CA TYR A 496 22.93 6.28 -7.84
C TYR A 496 21.96 5.14 -8.20
N GLU A 497 21.86 4.10 -7.36
CA GLU A 497 20.91 3.00 -7.59
C GLU A 497 19.46 3.47 -7.56
N ALA A 498 19.11 4.45 -6.72
CA ALA A 498 17.77 5.02 -6.69
C ALA A 498 17.42 5.70 -8.03
N VAL A 499 18.33 6.49 -8.62
CA VAL A 499 18.10 7.09 -9.95
C VAL A 499 17.92 6.00 -11.02
N ILE A 500 18.75 4.95 -11.01
CA ILE A 500 18.64 3.82 -11.96
C ILE A 500 17.33 3.06 -11.77
N SER A 501 16.92 2.82 -10.52
CA SER A 501 15.68 2.12 -10.17
C SER A 501 14.44 2.90 -10.58
N ILE A 502 14.45 4.23 -10.37
CA ILE A 502 13.38 5.11 -10.82
C ILE A 502 13.29 5.11 -12.36
N ALA A 503 14.41 5.10 -13.08
CA ALA A 503 14.43 5.02 -14.54
C ALA A 503 13.85 3.71 -15.12
N ARG A 504 13.68 2.67 -14.29
CA ARG A 504 13.04 1.39 -14.65
C ARG A 504 11.57 1.33 -14.25
N THR A 505 11.10 2.31 -13.47
CA THR A 505 9.73 2.36 -12.94
C THR A 505 8.81 3.09 -13.94
N PRO A 506 7.51 2.75 -14.03
CA PRO A 506 6.55 3.56 -14.76
C PRO A 506 6.54 5.02 -14.30
N SER A 507 6.15 5.95 -15.19
CA SER A 507 6.12 7.37 -14.85
C SER A 507 5.21 7.64 -13.64
N HIS A 508 5.72 8.47 -12.74
CA HIS A 508 5.00 8.88 -11.54
C HIS A 508 5.40 10.33 -11.22
N PRO A 509 4.45 11.28 -11.08
CA PRO A 509 4.77 12.71 -10.95
C PRO A 509 5.77 13.03 -9.84
N ARG A 510 5.64 12.34 -8.69
CA ARG A 510 6.57 12.49 -7.55
C ARG A 510 8.00 12.01 -7.85
N LEU A 511 8.17 10.93 -8.61
CA LEU A 511 9.48 10.43 -9.01
C LEU A 511 10.11 11.35 -10.07
N THR A 512 9.31 11.82 -11.02
CA THR A 512 9.72 12.80 -12.03
C THR A 512 10.18 14.10 -11.37
N SER A 513 9.41 14.63 -10.42
CA SER A 513 9.75 15.84 -9.65
C SER A 513 11.07 15.67 -8.88
N ALA A 514 11.25 14.54 -8.20
CA ALA A 514 12.48 14.26 -7.46
C ALA A 514 13.72 14.15 -8.37
N LEU A 515 13.57 13.57 -9.56
CA LEU A 515 14.66 13.53 -10.55
C LEU A 515 14.95 14.91 -11.16
N ILE A 516 13.94 15.76 -11.34
CA ILE A 516 14.13 17.16 -11.78
C ILE A 516 14.95 17.93 -10.74
N GLU A 517 14.67 17.75 -9.45
CA GLU A 517 15.47 18.38 -8.37
C GLU A 517 16.93 17.93 -8.39
N ILE A 518 17.22 16.65 -8.67
CA ILE A 518 18.59 16.15 -8.82
C ILE A 518 19.26 16.71 -10.06
N LEU A 519 18.53 16.79 -11.18
CA LEU A 519 19.04 17.34 -12.43
C LEU A 519 19.51 18.79 -12.26
N LEU A 520 18.69 19.62 -11.60
CA LEU A 520 18.96 21.04 -11.36
C LEU A 520 19.80 21.28 -10.09
N GLY A 521 20.18 20.21 -9.39
CA GLY A 521 20.98 20.27 -8.19
C GLY A 521 22.47 20.49 -8.44
N THR A 522 23.26 20.45 -7.37
CA THR A 522 24.71 20.72 -7.39
C THR A 522 25.57 19.46 -7.56
N GLU A 523 24.98 18.27 -7.47
CA GLU A 523 25.71 16.99 -7.55
C GLU A 523 25.83 16.46 -8.98
N LEU A 524 26.89 16.88 -9.65
CA LEU A 524 27.15 16.64 -11.08
C LEU A 524 27.07 15.17 -11.50
N SER A 525 27.61 14.28 -10.67
CA SER A 525 27.65 12.83 -10.93
C SER A 525 26.27 12.18 -10.90
N LEU A 526 25.27 12.82 -10.29
CA LEU A 526 23.88 12.36 -10.29
C LEU A 526 23.05 13.14 -11.32
N SER A 527 23.35 14.42 -11.57
CA SER A 527 22.60 15.23 -12.54
C SER A 527 22.60 14.65 -13.96
N ASN A 528 23.75 14.12 -14.43
CA ASN A 528 23.82 13.45 -15.74
C ASN A 528 22.99 12.14 -15.78
N VAL A 529 22.98 11.37 -14.70
CA VAL A 529 22.18 10.14 -14.59
C VAL A 529 20.69 10.46 -14.49
N ALA A 530 20.33 11.54 -13.77
CA ALA A 530 18.97 12.03 -13.67
C ALA A 530 18.43 12.51 -15.03
N ALA A 531 19.22 13.24 -15.82
CA ALA A 531 18.85 13.61 -17.19
C ALA A 531 18.53 12.36 -18.06
N TRP A 532 19.38 11.33 -17.98
CA TRP A 532 19.14 10.06 -18.67
C TRP A 532 17.86 9.37 -18.15
N ALA A 533 17.67 9.32 -16.83
CA ALA A 533 16.51 8.70 -16.21
C ALA A 533 15.21 9.39 -16.64
N LEU A 534 15.17 10.72 -16.62
CA LEU A 534 14.02 11.52 -17.09
C LEU A 534 13.69 11.23 -18.56
N GLY A 535 14.69 11.19 -19.43
CA GLY A 535 14.51 10.83 -20.84
C GLY A 535 13.98 9.40 -21.04
N ARG A 536 14.40 8.46 -20.19
CA ARG A 536 13.96 7.06 -20.22
C ARG A 536 12.53 6.87 -19.69
N ILE A 537 12.15 7.59 -18.63
CA ILE A 537 10.81 7.53 -18.03
C ILE A 537 9.77 8.06 -19.02
N GLY A 538 10.13 9.06 -19.82
CA GLY A 538 9.25 9.56 -20.86
C GLY A 538 8.22 10.59 -20.38
N ASP A 539 8.34 11.09 -19.14
CA ASP A 539 7.35 12.01 -18.56
C ASP A 539 7.51 13.43 -19.13
N PRO A 540 6.47 13.99 -19.79
CA PRO A 540 6.53 15.34 -20.36
C PRO A 540 6.81 16.45 -19.34
N GLU A 541 6.52 16.26 -18.05
CA GLU A 541 6.83 17.26 -17.01
C GLU A 541 8.34 17.55 -16.93
N ALA A 542 9.19 16.61 -17.34
CA ALA A 542 10.63 16.75 -17.35
C ALA A 542 11.16 17.71 -18.43
N VAL A 543 10.37 18.01 -19.48
CA VAL A 543 10.85 18.73 -20.67
C VAL A 543 11.40 20.11 -20.32
N ALA A 544 10.72 20.87 -19.46
CA ALA A 544 11.14 22.22 -19.09
C ALA A 544 12.51 22.19 -18.37
N ALA A 545 12.69 21.29 -17.40
CA ALA A 545 13.94 21.14 -16.66
C ALA A 545 15.08 20.62 -17.55
N LEU A 546 14.78 19.70 -18.49
CA LEU A 546 15.77 19.21 -19.44
C LEU A 546 16.23 20.30 -20.42
N ARG A 547 15.34 21.22 -20.82
CA ARG A 547 15.71 22.40 -21.61
C ARG A 547 16.62 23.33 -20.82
N GLU A 548 16.32 23.59 -19.55
CA GLU A 548 17.18 24.38 -18.68
C GLU A 548 18.58 23.75 -18.55
N GLY A 549 18.65 22.42 -18.41
CA GLY A 549 19.91 21.68 -18.34
C GLY A 549 20.80 21.77 -19.59
N LEU A 550 20.28 22.20 -20.75
CA LEU A 550 21.10 22.51 -21.93
C LEU A 550 22.05 23.69 -21.72
N ASN A 551 21.76 24.55 -20.73
CA ASN A 551 22.57 25.71 -20.37
C ASN A 551 23.50 25.45 -19.16
N SER A 552 23.65 24.18 -18.75
CA SER A 552 24.53 23.82 -17.65
C SER A 552 26.01 24.11 -17.96
N ASP A 553 26.75 24.57 -16.97
CA ASP A 553 28.22 24.74 -17.05
C ASP A 553 28.95 23.42 -17.35
N TYR A 554 28.29 22.28 -17.12
CA TYR A 554 28.89 20.96 -17.25
C TYR A 554 28.50 20.28 -18.55
N ARG A 555 29.51 19.99 -19.38
CA ARG A 555 29.34 19.30 -20.67
C ARG A 555 28.56 17.98 -20.58
N SER A 556 28.77 17.20 -19.52
CA SER A 556 28.10 15.92 -19.36
C SER A 556 26.60 16.09 -19.15
N VAL A 557 26.17 17.12 -18.40
CA VAL A 557 24.75 17.41 -18.17
C VAL A 557 24.12 17.88 -19.48
N ARG A 558 24.74 18.85 -20.18
CA ARG A 558 24.28 19.34 -21.49
C ARG A 558 24.06 18.19 -22.50
N ALA A 559 25.01 17.25 -22.56
CA ALA A 559 24.94 16.10 -23.47
C ALA A 559 23.77 15.16 -23.14
N HIS A 560 23.54 14.85 -21.86
CA HIS A 560 22.45 13.95 -21.45
C HIS A 560 21.09 14.62 -21.60
N CYS A 561 20.97 15.91 -21.29
CA CYS A 561 19.76 16.70 -21.52
C CYS A 561 19.37 16.72 -23.00
N ALA A 562 20.32 16.97 -23.91
CA ALA A 562 20.06 16.94 -25.35
C ALA A 562 19.55 15.56 -25.81
N ARG A 563 20.21 14.48 -25.40
CA ARG A 563 19.78 13.12 -25.73
C ARG A 563 18.39 12.82 -25.18
N ALA A 564 18.12 13.17 -23.93
CA ALA A 564 16.83 12.98 -23.29
C ALA A 564 15.70 13.73 -24.01
N LEU A 565 15.92 14.99 -24.40
CA LEU A 565 14.97 15.77 -25.20
C LEU A 565 14.71 15.15 -26.58
N GLY A 566 15.76 14.62 -27.21
CA GLY A 566 15.64 13.86 -28.46
C GLY A 566 14.84 12.57 -28.29
N THR A 567 14.97 11.87 -27.16
CA THR A 567 14.16 10.70 -26.81
C THR A 567 12.69 11.07 -26.54
N LEU A 568 12.45 12.18 -25.84
CA LEU A 568 11.12 12.74 -25.58
C LEU A 568 10.46 13.36 -26.82
N LYS A 569 11.17 13.42 -27.95
CA LYS A 569 10.72 14.01 -29.22
C LYS A 569 10.27 15.46 -29.09
N ASP A 570 10.96 16.24 -28.25
CA ASP A 570 10.65 17.65 -28.07
C ASP A 570 11.00 18.48 -29.32
N GLN A 571 10.01 18.76 -30.16
CA GLN A 571 10.21 19.45 -31.42
C GLN A 571 10.63 20.92 -31.28
N ALA A 572 10.37 21.55 -30.13
CA ALA A 572 10.68 22.97 -29.94
C ALA A 572 12.18 23.25 -29.75
N VAL A 573 12.98 22.24 -29.39
CA VAL A 573 14.42 22.43 -29.13
C VAL A 573 15.29 22.28 -30.39
N ARG A 574 14.72 21.94 -31.56
CA ARG A 574 15.49 21.75 -32.80
C ARG A 574 16.38 22.95 -33.14
N GLY A 575 15.80 24.15 -33.13
CA GLY A 575 16.55 25.39 -33.43
C GLY A 575 17.68 25.65 -32.44
N LEU A 576 17.38 25.50 -31.14
CA LEU A 576 18.36 25.68 -30.06
C LEU A 576 19.51 24.67 -30.15
N LEU A 577 19.20 23.39 -30.38
CA LEU A 577 20.21 22.34 -30.53
C LEU A 577 21.07 22.54 -31.78
N LEU A 578 20.51 23.04 -32.88
CA LEU A 578 21.27 23.38 -34.08
C LEU A 578 22.21 24.56 -33.83
N GLU A 579 21.76 25.59 -33.12
CA GLU A 579 22.61 26.71 -32.72
C GLU A 579 23.76 26.25 -31.81
N HIS A 580 23.45 25.44 -30.79
CA HIS A 580 24.46 24.86 -29.91
C HIS A 580 25.47 24.00 -30.66
N LEU A 581 25.00 23.17 -31.61
CA LEU A 581 25.88 22.35 -32.44
C LEU A 581 26.88 23.17 -33.26
N LYS A 582 26.44 24.32 -33.81
CA LYS A 582 27.28 25.19 -34.63
C LYS A 582 28.37 25.90 -33.83
N ASN A 583 28.10 26.22 -32.56
CA ASN A 583 28.98 27.00 -31.70
C ASN A 583 29.82 26.15 -30.74
N GLU A 584 29.60 24.83 -30.69
CA GLU A 584 30.28 23.92 -29.77
C GLU A 584 31.57 23.35 -30.37
N GLU A 585 32.62 23.25 -29.56
CA GLU A 585 33.93 22.70 -29.95
C GLU A 585 34.16 21.30 -29.37
N ASP A 586 33.52 20.95 -28.24
CA ASP A 586 33.67 19.62 -27.64
C ASP A 586 32.99 18.56 -28.51
N LYS A 587 33.81 17.68 -29.09
CA LYS A 587 33.39 16.57 -29.95
C LYS A 587 32.30 15.70 -29.33
N GLY A 588 32.36 15.45 -28.01
CA GLY A 588 31.38 14.63 -27.31
C GLY A 588 30.00 15.29 -27.24
N LEU A 589 29.96 16.62 -27.08
CA LEU A 589 28.72 17.40 -27.13
C LEU A 589 28.18 17.55 -28.55
N GLN A 590 29.03 17.80 -29.54
CA GLN A 590 28.64 17.84 -30.95
C GLN A 590 27.92 16.52 -31.35
N MET A 591 28.46 15.37 -30.94
CA MET A 591 27.80 14.07 -31.14
C MET A 591 26.45 13.98 -30.43
N ALA A 592 26.34 14.46 -29.19
CA ALA A 592 25.09 14.42 -28.43
C ALA A 592 23.99 15.28 -29.09
N TYR A 593 24.33 16.48 -29.55
CA TYR A 593 23.43 17.37 -30.25
C TYR A 593 23.03 16.82 -31.63
N ALA A 594 23.98 16.29 -32.40
CA ALA A 594 23.69 15.64 -33.68
C ALA A 594 22.76 14.43 -33.51
N ALA A 595 23.01 13.58 -32.51
CA ALA A 595 22.15 12.43 -32.22
C ALA A 595 20.73 12.85 -31.79
N ALA A 596 20.61 13.90 -30.98
CA ALA A 596 19.33 14.46 -30.57
C ALA A 596 18.56 15.03 -31.77
N LEU A 597 19.21 15.84 -32.62
CA LEU A 597 18.64 16.38 -33.85
C LEU A 597 18.21 15.27 -34.82
N GLY A 598 19.01 14.20 -34.94
CA GLY A 598 18.66 13.01 -35.71
C GLY A 598 17.39 12.35 -35.20
N ASN A 599 17.28 12.16 -33.87
CA ASN A 599 16.07 11.64 -33.25
C ASN A 599 14.85 12.55 -33.45
N LEU A 600 15.05 13.86 -33.56
CA LEU A 600 13.97 14.83 -33.80
C LEU A 600 13.56 14.93 -35.28
N GLY A 601 14.34 14.34 -36.20
CA GLY A 601 14.11 14.47 -37.64
C GLY A 601 14.38 15.89 -38.15
N ALA A 602 15.35 16.59 -37.56
CA ALA A 602 15.64 17.98 -37.89
C ALA A 602 16.40 18.11 -39.23
N GLU A 603 15.67 18.13 -40.35
CA GLU A 603 16.25 18.23 -41.70
C GLU A 603 17.15 19.47 -41.87
N GLU A 604 16.84 20.57 -41.18
CA GLU A 604 17.64 21.79 -41.16
C GLU A 604 19.07 21.61 -40.63
N ALA A 605 19.34 20.53 -39.88
CA ALA A 605 20.65 20.23 -39.32
C ALA A 605 21.54 19.37 -40.23
N ILE A 606 21.02 18.83 -41.33
CA ILE A 606 21.71 17.85 -42.19
C ILE A 606 23.06 18.38 -42.66
N GLU A 607 23.12 19.60 -43.21
CA GLU A 607 24.37 20.18 -43.73
C GLU A 607 25.42 20.35 -42.62
N THR A 608 24.99 20.71 -41.40
CA THR A 608 25.90 20.89 -40.25
C THR A 608 26.41 19.54 -39.72
N VAL A 609 25.53 18.54 -39.60
CA VAL A 609 25.92 17.20 -39.15
C VAL A 609 26.77 16.46 -40.20
N PHE A 610 26.54 16.72 -41.49
CA PHE A 610 27.36 16.16 -42.56
C PHE A 610 28.79 16.71 -42.54
N ALA A 611 28.96 18.03 -42.40
CA ALA A 611 30.27 18.64 -42.21
C ALA A 611 31.00 18.05 -41.00
N LEU A 612 30.25 17.82 -39.91
CA LEU A 612 30.78 17.18 -38.70
C LEU A 612 31.24 15.74 -38.95
N LEU A 613 30.47 14.95 -39.71
CA LEU A 613 30.84 13.57 -40.08
C LEU A 613 32.19 13.53 -40.82
N LEU A 614 32.48 14.54 -41.65
CA LEU A 614 33.74 14.61 -42.37
C LEU A 614 34.93 14.93 -41.47
N ASP A 615 34.72 15.78 -40.46
CA ASP A 615 35.76 16.30 -39.56
C ASP A 615 36.16 15.33 -38.43
N PHE A 616 35.32 14.34 -38.09
CA PHE A 616 35.68 13.33 -37.09
C PHE A 616 36.67 12.30 -37.66
N GLU A 617 37.63 11.84 -36.84
CA GLU A 617 38.58 10.78 -37.21
C GLU A 617 38.12 9.37 -36.79
N ASN A 618 37.33 9.26 -35.71
CA ASN A 618 36.92 7.99 -35.13
C ASN A 618 35.78 7.34 -35.92
N ASP A 619 36.02 6.14 -36.47
CA ASP A 619 35.04 5.35 -37.23
C ASP A 619 33.70 5.15 -36.50
N ARG A 620 33.73 4.92 -35.17
CA ARG A 620 32.50 4.75 -34.39
C ARG A 620 31.68 6.04 -34.36
N ALA A 621 32.35 7.18 -34.17
CA ALA A 621 31.69 8.48 -34.15
C ALA A 621 31.13 8.85 -35.53
N ARG A 622 31.89 8.57 -36.61
CA ARG A 622 31.43 8.72 -38.00
C ARG A 622 30.17 7.92 -38.28
N MET A 623 30.12 6.66 -37.85
CA MET A 623 28.93 5.81 -38.01
C MET A 623 27.72 6.31 -37.19
N GLU A 624 27.94 6.81 -35.96
CA GLU A 624 26.86 7.43 -35.16
C GLU A 624 26.29 8.70 -35.83
N LEU A 625 27.14 9.53 -36.45
CA LEU A 625 26.71 10.70 -37.21
C LEU A 625 25.98 10.30 -38.50
N ALA A 626 26.46 9.27 -39.21
CA ALA A 626 25.79 8.71 -40.39
C ALA A 626 24.39 8.19 -40.03
N LEU A 627 24.26 7.49 -38.90
CA LEU A 627 22.95 7.07 -38.37
C LEU A 627 22.06 8.26 -38.01
N SER A 628 22.63 9.32 -37.43
CA SER A 628 21.88 10.53 -37.09
C SER A 628 21.32 11.22 -38.34
N LEU A 629 22.12 11.30 -39.41
CA LEU A 629 21.70 11.80 -40.71
C LEU A 629 20.64 10.89 -41.36
N ALA A 630 20.82 9.57 -41.30
CA ALA A 630 19.83 8.60 -41.77
C ALA A 630 18.49 8.77 -41.05
N ARG A 631 18.49 9.01 -39.72
CA ARG A 631 17.26 9.31 -38.98
C ARG A 631 16.56 10.59 -39.44
N MET A 632 17.30 11.61 -39.89
CA MET A 632 16.71 12.84 -40.46
C MET A 632 16.04 12.59 -41.81
N ILE A 633 16.61 11.69 -42.63
CA ILE A 633 16.02 11.30 -43.93
C ILE A 633 14.85 10.32 -43.75
N GLY A 634 14.92 9.45 -42.74
CA GLY A 634 13.90 8.45 -42.40
C GLY A 634 14.35 7.01 -42.67
N GLN A 635 13.50 6.04 -42.32
CA GLN A 635 13.75 4.60 -42.52
C GLN A 635 15.01 4.06 -41.81
N GLU A 636 15.21 4.39 -40.52
CA GLU A 636 16.34 3.90 -39.71
C GLU A 636 16.56 2.38 -39.80
N ASN A 637 15.48 1.58 -39.83
CA ASN A 637 15.57 0.12 -39.94
C ASN A 637 16.30 -0.33 -41.22
N GLN A 638 16.08 0.37 -42.32
CA GLN A 638 16.74 0.08 -43.59
C GLN A 638 18.24 0.39 -43.51
N PHE A 639 18.60 1.55 -42.95
CA PHE A 639 20.00 1.93 -42.74
C PHE A 639 20.75 0.87 -41.90
N ILE A 640 20.15 0.42 -40.79
CA ILE A 640 20.75 -0.60 -39.92
C ILE A 640 20.90 -1.95 -40.62
N ASN A 641 19.91 -2.37 -41.41
CA ASN A 641 19.98 -3.61 -42.18
C ASN A 641 21.09 -3.54 -43.24
N LEU A 642 21.15 -2.44 -43.99
CA LEU A 642 22.17 -2.21 -45.01
C LEU A 642 23.58 -2.16 -44.40
N MET A 643 23.73 -1.49 -43.24
CA MET A 643 24.99 -1.46 -42.49
C MET A 643 25.46 -2.87 -42.12
N ARG A 644 24.56 -3.75 -41.68
CA ARG A 644 24.89 -5.15 -41.34
C ARG A 644 25.30 -5.95 -42.57
N GLN A 645 24.61 -5.74 -43.71
CA GLN A 645 24.93 -6.40 -44.97
C GLN A 645 26.28 -5.95 -45.52
N LEU A 646 26.53 -4.65 -45.61
CA LEU A 646 27.82 -4.09 -46.08
C LEU A 646 29.00 -4.51 -45.20
N ARG A 647 28.78 -4.69 -43.89
CA ARG A 647 29.83 -5.18 -42.99
C ARG A 647 30.15 -6.67 -43.21
N ALA A 648 29.18 -7.46 -43.65
CA ALA A 648 29.36 -8.89 -43.91
C ALA A 648 29.96 -9.13 -45.30
N ASP A 649 29.44 -8.45 -46.32
CA ASP A 649 29.89 -8.53 -47.72
C ASP A 649 29.63 -7.17 -48.41
N PRO A 650 30.64 -6.28 -48.46
CA PRO A 650 30.46 -4.90 -48.95
C PRO A 650 30.15 -4.86 -50.46
N GLY A 651 30.76 -5.73 -51.26
CA GLY A 651 30.58 -5.76 -52.71
C GLY A 651 29.17 -6.23 -53.07
N THR A 652 28.77 -7.40 -52.55
CA THR A 652 27.44 -7.97 -52.84
C THR A 652 26.32 -7.08 -52.31
N ALA A 653 26.46 -6.54 -51.09
CA ALA A 653 25.42 -5.70 -50.51
C ALA A 653 25.27 -4.35 -51.24
N ALA A 654 26.36 -3.71 -51.64
CA ALA A 654 26.30 -2.47 -52.43
C ALA A 654 25.69 -2.72 -53.81
N ALA A 655 26.09 -3.80 -54.48
CA ALA A 655 25.52 -4.20 -55.77
C ALA A 655 24.01 -4.47 -55.65
N GLN A 656 23.59 -5.26 -54.67
CA GLN A 656 22.17 -5.56 -54.44
C GLN A 656 21.37 -4.29 -54.15
N SER A 657 21.88 -3.40 -53.30
CA SER A 657 21.25 -2.11 -52.99
C SER A 657 20.99 -1.26 -54.24
N LEU A 658 21.94 -1.25 -55.18
CA LEU A 658 21.83 -0.53 -56.45
C LEU A 658 20.90 -1.21 -57.44
N LEU A 659 20.86 -2.54 -57.48
CA LEU A 659 19.90 -3.29 -58.29
C LEU A 659 18.47 -3.08 -57.80
N ASP A 660 18.26 -3.05 -56.49
CA ASP A 660 16.95 -2.76 -55.88
C ASP A 660 16.51 -1.33 -56.23
N PHE A 661 17.43 -0.35 -56.12
CA PHE A 661 17.17 1.02 -56.56
C PHE A 661 16.85 1.10 -58.07
N ARG A 662 17.57 0.37 -58.92
CA ARG A 662 17.32 0.29 -60.36
C ARG A 662 15.92 -0.25 -60.67
N GLN A 663 15.47 -1.28 -59.93
CA GLN A 663 14.12 -1.82 -60.08
C GLN A 663 13.07 -0.77 -59.75
N HIS A 664 13.30 0.03 -58.70
CA HIS A 664 12.41 1.11 -58.29
C HIS A 664 12.33 2.25 -59.31
N VAL A 665 13.44 2.62 -59.94
CA VAL A 665 13.46 3.61 -61.04
C VAL A 665 12.71 3.10 -62.29
N GLY A 666 12.56 1.78 -62.44
CA GLY A 666 11.76 1.15 -63.51
C GLY A 666 12.38 1.27 -64.91
N LYS A 667 11.68 0.75 -65.93
CA LYS A 667 12.12 0.78 -67.34
C LYS A 667 11.94 2.15 -68.03
N GLU A 668 11.23 3.07 -67.40
CA GLU A 668 10.95 4.42 -67.92
C GLU A 668 12.04 5.45 -67.54
N GLY A 669 13.03 5.05 -66.73
CA GLY A 669 14.19 5.89 -66.41
C GLY A 669 15.10 6.13 -67.62
N ASP A 670 15.88 7.22 -67.56
CA ASP A 670 16.85 7.58 -68.59
C ASP A 670 17.79 6.39 -68.90
N PRO A 671 17.84 5.88 -70.16
CA PRO A 671 18.65 4.72 -70.51
C PRO A 671 20.14 4.89 -70.21
N GLU A 672 20.67 6.12 -70.24
CA GLU A 672 22.05 6.39 -69.84
C GLU A 672 22.23 6.26 -68.32
N PHE A 673 21.26 6.74 -67.54
CA PHE A 673 21.27 6.63 -66.09
C PHE A 673 21.16 5.16 -65.62
N LEU A 674 20.30 4.36 -66.25
CA LEU A 674 20.18 2.91 -65.96
C LEU A 674 21.48 2.14 -66.28
N LYS A 675 22.23 2.57 -67.30
CA LYS A 675 23.56 2.01 -67.61
C LYS A 675 24.59 2.36 -66.54
N LEU A 676 24.56 3.59 -66.00
CA LEU A 676 25.44 4.00 -64.90
C LEU A 676 25.17 3.19 -63.63
N ILE A 677 23.91 2.97 -63.26
CA ILE A 677 23.56 2.10 -62.12
C ILE A 677 24.08 0.67 -62.33
N THR A 678 23.93 0.14 -63.54
CA THR A 678 24.40 -1.22 -63.88
C THR A 678 25.93 -1.32 -63.80
N ARG A 679 26.66 -0.34 -64.35
CA ARG A 679 28.13 -0.28 -64.25
C ARG A 679 28.62 -0.22 -62.81
N ALA A 680 27.99 0.60 -61.97
CA ALA A 680 28.32 0.69 -60.55
C ALA A 680 28.05 -0.64 -59.84
N SER A 681 26.88 -1.26 -60.08
CA SER A 681 26.52 -2.56 -59.51
C SER A 681 27.47 -3.67 -59.93
N ASP A 682 27.86 -3.74 -61.21
CA ASP A 682 28.76 -4.77 -61.73
C ASP A 682 30.16 -4.63 -61.13
N ALA A 683 30.66 -3.40 -60.95
CA ALA A 683 31.93 -3.14 -60.29
C ALA A 683 31.92 -3.57 -58.82
N PHE A 684 30.85 -3.25 -58.08
CA PHE A 684 30.69 -3.74 -56.69
C PHE A 684 30.58 -5.27 -56.61
N ALA A 685 29.86 -5.91 -57.55
CA ALA A 685 29.74 -7.37 -57.62
C ALA A 685 31.06 -8.07 -57.98
N ALA A 686 31.98 -7.37 -58.65
CA ALA A 686 33.32 -7.83 -58.95
C ALA A 686 34.32 -7.60 -57.79
N GLU A 687 33.83 -7.21 -56.60
CA GLU A 687 34.61 -6.86 -55.42
C GLU A 687 35.57 -5.65 -55.60
N ASP A 688 35.41 -4.89 -56.69
CA ASP A 688 36.18 -3.66 -56.95
C ASP A 688 35.42 -2.45 -56.38
N LEU A 689 35.60 -2.22 -55.08
CA LEU A 689 34.91 -1.17 -54.34
C LEU A 689 35.27 0.24 -54.83
N ASP A 690 36.51 0.48 -55.24
CA ASP A 690 36.95 1.79 -55.71
C ASP A 690 36.36 2.13 -57.08
N ALA A 691 36.34 1.18 -58.01
CA ALA A 691 35.64 1.34 -59.28
C ALA A 691 34.12 1.45 -59.08
N GLY A 692 33.56 0.71 -58.12
CA GLY A 692 32.15 0.81 -57.73
C GLY A 692 31.79 2.20 -57.22
N VAL A 693 32.58 2.76 -56.30
CA VAL A 693 32.40 4.10 -55.74
C VAL A 693 32.58 5.17 -56.83
N ALA A 694 33.58 5.07 -57.69
CA ALA A 694 33.78 6.03 -58.78
C ALA A 694 32.57 6.07 -59.74
N ASN A 695 32.03 4.90 -60.11
CA ASN A 695 30.81 4.82 -60.93
C ASN A 695 29.57 5.34 -60.18
N LEU A 696 29.48 5.12 -58.86
CA LEU A 696 28.41 5.65 -58.02
C LEU A 696 28.44 7.19 -57.95
N VAL A 697 29.62 7.78 -57.84
CA VAL A 697 29.82 9.23 -57.87
C VAL A 697 29.38 9.82 -59.22
N LEU A 698 29.81 9.20 -60.33
CA LEU A 698 29.39 9.61 -61.69
C LEU A 698 27.87 9.52 -61.86
N MET A 699 27.25 8.47 -61.32
CA MET A 699 25.80 8.30 -61.32
C MET A 699 25.09 9.46 -60.59
N ILE A 700 25.63 9.94 -59.47
CA ILE A 700 25.02 11.03 -58.67
C ILE A 700 25.24 12.41 -59.31
N GLN A 701 26.35 12.61 -60.05
CA GLN A 701 26.68 13.88 -60.69
C GLN A 701 25.83 14.19 -61.94
N GLU A 702 25.20 13.19 -62.54
CA GLU A 702 24.14 13.38 -63.54
C GLU A 702 22.88 14.01 -62.90
N PRO A 703 22.00 14.70 -63.65
CA PRO A 703 20.87 15.43 -63.06
C PRO A 703 19.83 14.50 -62.39
N LEU A 704 20.06 14.18 -61.11
CA LEU A 704 19.14 13.49 -60.20
C LEU A 704 17.77 14.19 -60.06
N ALA A 705 17.68 15.47 -60.48
CA ALA A 705 16.45 16.27 -60.49
C ALA A 705 15.29 15.63 -61.27
N LYS A 706 15.58 14.71 -62.22
CA LYS A 706 14.57 13.98 -63.00
C LYS A 706 13.89 12.84 -62.24
N LEU A 707 14.42 12.42 -61.09
CA LEU A 707 13.98 11.22 -60.35
C LEU A 707 12.96 11.50 -59.25
N GLY A 708 12.47 12.73 -59.11
CA GLY A 708 11.43 13.09 -58.14
C GLY A 708 11.84 12.99 -56.66
N LEU A 709 13.14 12.80 -56.37
CA LEU A 709 13.67 12.73 -55.01
C LEU A 709 13.39 14.03 -54.24
N ARG A 710 13.18 13.95 -52.93
CA ARG A 710 13.06 15.13 -52.06
C ARG A 710 14.30 16.02 -52.17
N LEU A 711 14.12 17.33 -52.16
CA LEU A 711 15.22 18.31 -52.26
C LEU A 711 16.33 18.07 -51.24
N VAL A 712 15.95 17.66 -50.03
CA VAL A 712 16.89 17.34 -48.94
C VAL A 712 17.74 16.10 -49.26
N ALA A 713 17.13 15.04 -49.80
CA ALA A 713 17.84 13.85 -50.24
C ALA A 713 18.80 14.15 -51.42
N GLN A 714 18.37 14.98 -52.37
CA GLN A 714 19.23 15.42 -53.48
C GLN A 714 20.47 16.16 -53.00
N LYS A 715 20.31 17.12 -52.09
CA LYS A 715 21.43 17.87 -51.49
C LYS A 715 22.41 16.93 -50.79
N MET A 716 21.88 15.99 -50.01
CA MET A 716 22.68 15.05 -49.24
C MET A 716 23.44 14.06 -50.15
N LEU A 717 22.81 13.58 -51.23
CA LEU A 717 23.49 12.76 -52.24
C LEU A 717 24.65 13.51 -52.90
N ASN A 718 24.46 14.78 -53.24
CA ASN A 718 25.54 15.60 -53.82
C ASN A 718 26.72 15.75 -52.85
N GLN A 719 26.45 16.00 -51.57
CA GLN A 719 27.48 16.07 -50.53
C GLN A 719 28.21 14.73 -50.33
N CYS A 720 27.46 13.63 -50.29
CA CYS A 720 28.02 12.29 -50.25
C CYS A 720 28.92 11.99 -51.46
N ALA A 721 28.48 12.33 -52.68
CA ALA A 721 29.24 12.08 -53.89
C ALA A 721 30.52 12.90 -53.94
N GLN A 722 30.49 14.16 -53.50
CA GLN A 722 31.71 14.96 -53.38
C GLN A 722 32.69 14.33 -52.39
N ALA A 723 32.22 13.94 -51.19
CA ALA A 723 33.08 13.34 -50.18
C ALA A 723 33.61 11.95 -50.59
N LEU A 724 32.81 11.14 -51.29
CA LEU A 724 33.25 9.85 -51.86
C LEU A 724 34.26 10.03 -52.99
N ALA A 725 34.15 11.09 -53.79
CA ALA A 725 35.16 11.40 -54.82
C ALA A 725 36.52 11.74 -54.22
N GLU A 726 36.53 12.36 -53.04
CA GLU A 726 37.76 12.76 -52.34
C GLU A 726 38.37 11.61 -51.52
N HIS A 727 37.55 10.74 -50.91
CA HIS A 727 38.00 9.72 -49.96
C HIS A 727 37.89 8.27 -50.45
N GLY A 728 37.24 8.00 -51.58
CA GLY A 728 37.10 6.66 -52.14
C GLY A 728 36.34 5.67 -51.24
N ALA A 729 36.61 4.37 -51.41
CA ALA A 729 35.95 3.30 -50.66
C ALA A 729 36.44 3.16 -49.20
N GLU A 730 37.49 3.89 -48.80
CA GLU A 730 38.04 3.84 -47.43
C GLU A 730 37.04 4.30 -46.37
N ARG A 731 36.11 5.20 -46.74
CA ARG A 731 35.05 5.72 -45.86
C ARG A 731 33.73 4.99 -46.05
N SER A 732 33.64 3.79 -45.46
CA SER A 732 32.47 2.91 -45.56
C SER A 732 31.14 3.54 -45.11
N GLU A 733 31.17 4.49 -44.17
CA GLU A 733 29.99 5.21 -43.69
C GLU A 733 29.38 6.11 -44.77
N LEU A 734 30.21 6.70 -45.65
CA LEU A 734 29.75 7.54 -46.75
C LEU A 734 29.08 6.70 -47.83
N LEU A 735 29.64 5.53 -48.14
CA LEU A 735 29.03 4.57 -49.07
C LEU A 735 27.68 4.09 -48.54
N LEU A 736 27.63 3.66 -47.28
CA LEU A 736 26.39 3.26 -46.60
C LEU A 736 25.34 4.37 -46.63
N LEU A 737 25.71 5.59 -46.27
CA LEU A 737 24.81 6.73 -46.24
C LEU A 737 24.28 7.07 -47.64
N THR A 738 25.14 7.01 -48.67
CA THR A 738 24.75 7.23 -50.07
C THR A 738 23.72 6.23 -50.54
N LEU A 739 23.99 4.94 -50.34
CA LEU A 739 23.09 3.86 -50.72
C LEU A 739 21.75 3.97 -49.97
N HIS A 740 21.78 4.30 -48.67
CA HIS A 740 20.57 4.52 -47.89
C HIS A 740 19.75 5.68 -48.42
N VAL A 741 20.35 6.85 -48.70
CA VAL A 741 19.63 8.01 -49.20
C VAL A 741 19.01 7.75 -50.59
N LEU A 742 19.70 7.00 -51.46
CA LEU A 742 19.14 6.58 -52.75
C LEU A 742 17.87 5.74 -52.58
N GLN A 743 17.84 4.82 -51.62
CA GLN A 743 16.67 3.97 -51.40
C GLN A 743 15.56 4.71 -50.63
N ALA A 744 15.89 5.37 -49.51
CA ALA A 744 14.91 6.03 -48.65
C ALA A 744 14.32 7.28 -49.31
N GLY A 745 15.12 8.03 -50.07
CA GLY A 745 14.69 9.24 -50.78
C GLY A 745 13.76 8.99 -51.95
N ALA A 746 13.65 7.73 -52.42
CA ALA A 746 12.81 7.34 -53.56
C ALA A 746 11.43 6.80 -53.17
N ILE A 747 11.17 6.50 -51.88
CA ILE A 747 10.03 5.71 -51.39
C ILE A 747 8.86 6.57 -50.85
N THR A 748 8.91 7.90 -50.93
CA THR A 748 7.78 8.76 -50.46
C THR A 748 7.49 9.94 -51.36
#